data_AF-A0A3R7G1C7-F1
#
_entry.id   AF-A0A3R7G1C7-F1
#
_cell.length_a   1.000
_cell.length_b   1.000
_cell.length_c   1.000
_cell.angle_alpha   90.00
_cell.angle_beta   90.00
_cell.angle_gamma   90.00
#
_symmetry.space_group_name_H-M   'P 1'
#
loop_
_entity.id
_entity.type
_entity.pdbx_description
1 polymer ?
#
loop_
_entity_poly.entity_id
_entity_poly.type
_entity_poly.pdbx_seq_one_letter_code
_entity_poly.pdbx_strand_id
1 'polypeptide(L)'
;MTVALGNSAAGVLALLEEEDNALKAHALQKLCQVVDNYWAEIADAIPLIEELSEEKSFPHRDLAAFVASKCFFHLEEYEDALRLALGAGQYFDLNARSQYTDTIIATCIDNYVAVRAKEDPEAEKALDPRLTQVVERMFERCYSAGEFRQAMGIALEARRLDQVKECLARSTDVSAALAYCFDICKTVVSNRHFRLKVFEVMLTVYRSRPTQDYASVCQVLQMLDNHLEVSKILEQLVHGSDRDCLIAYQVAFDLNENENQKFLTNVYQSLPSPPAPAADPTTTDEEGKTEAGTPSSAPAAASPATPPPVPSGASADYWDRLAKLKLILSGEFIVDLTLDFLHRHNDSDPLVMKTIKTAVENRNSVLHHAAVISHAYMNAGTTSDTFLRENLEWLGKATNWAKFTATASLGVVHKGHVRESMNLLAPYLPQGGMSTSPYSEGGALYAMGLIHANKGFAGSGNNVTMEYLRNALKNAGSDETVQHGACLGIGLCGLASHDYEVYEELKTVLFTDSAVAGEGAGLAIGLILLGAGGEQRNGEIVKDLLAYAHDTKHEKIIRGCVMGIALMMYEREEQADALIEQLTRDKDPLIRYGGMYTLAMAYAGTANNTAIRRLLHVAVSDVSDDVRRAAVTCLGFILFRTPVQVPKLVSLLAESFNPHVRYGACVAVGIACAGTAKNEAIQLLEPLLDDAVDYVRQGALLALAMVIMQESEGRNPKVASIRAKILKLITDKHVTTMTKMGAILAQGILDAGGRNVVISLQSHTGFTKMAGVVGLAIWAQHWFWYPLFNFLELSFQTTMAVGLNKDLKLPRGFELTCNAKKSTFATPKRMEEKKEEKKELIATAVLSTTAKARARQAKQDAKEKVAKPSDASGDIVMEEKEAPAAEEEKKEESGTMDVDTEGAGKPAVGKKAAAKEPSVFTFTTPARVTLAQESVISLDTSQRYVPVMYPTQRLASVIMLRDTTPDKAEDVEAVKAPAAAGAENEADPPQPFEWEPPQ
;
A
#
# COMPACT_ATOMS: atom_id res chain seq x y z
N MET A 1 42.05 48.58 43.43
CA MET A 1 43.16 47.67 43.76
C MET A 1 42.79 46.28 43.27
N THR A 2 43.59 45.71 42.39
CA THR A 2 43.42 44.34 41.90
C THR A 2 44.07 43.36 42.87
N VAL A 3 43.26 42.70 43.71
CA VAL A 3 43.72 41.50 44.42
C VAL A 3 43.86 40.39 43.38
N ALA A 4 45.06 39.81 43.28
CA ALA A 4 45.31 38.70 42.36
C ALA A 4 44.39 37.52 42.70
N LEU A 5 43.66 37.02 41.71
CA LEU A 5 43.09 35.68 41.77
C LEU A 5 44.27 34.70 41.68
N GLY A 6 44.66 34.13 42.81
CA GLY A 6 45.53 32.96 42.84
C GLY A 6 44.81 31.74 42.28
N ASN A 7 45.55 30.63 42.13
CA ASN A 7 45.09 29.39 41.51
C ASN A 7 44.03 28.59 42.33
N SER A 8 43.17 29.25 43.10
CA SER A 8 42.13 28.62 43.94
C SER A 8 41.02 29.61 44.31
N ALA A 9 39.78 29.10 44.39
CA ALA A 9 38.59 29.84 44.82
C ALA A 9 38.44 29.91 46.36
N ALA A 10 39.19 29.15 47.14
CA ALA A 10 39.04 29.04 48.60
C ALA A 10 39.03 30.39 49.34
N GLY A 11 39.86 31.36 48.91
CA GLY A 11 39.89 32.70 49.48
C GLY A 11 38.67 33.58 49.16
N VAL A 12 37.81 33.16 48.24
CA VAL A 12 36.50 33.77 47.95
C VAL A 12 35.38 33.01 48.67
N LEU A 13 35.52 31.70 48.85
CA LEU A 13 34.58 30.88 49.64
C LEU A 13 34.57 31.28 51.12
N ALA A 14 35.75 31.53 51.72
CA ALA A 14 35.84 32.04 53.09
C ALA A 14 35.13 33.40 53.31
N LEU A 15 34.88 34.18 52.25
CA LEU A 15 34.12 35.44 52.33
C LEU A 15 32.59 35.24 52.32
N LEU A 16 32.09 34.02 52.10
CA LEU A 16 30.68 33.66 52.25
C LEU A 16 30.31 33.30 53.71
N GLU A 17 31.28 32.85 54.50
CA GLU A 17 31.11 32.46 55.90
C GLU A 17 30.99 33.67 56.85
N GLU A 18 31.47 34.85 56.43
CA GLU A 18 31.38 36.12 57.17
C GLU A 18 29.93 36.65 57.24
N GLU A 19 29.54 37.27 58.37
CA GLU A 19 28.15 37.72 58.60
C GLU A 19 27.71 38.93 57.73
N ASP A 20 28.64 39.69 57.13
CA ASP A 20 28.32 40.92 56.38
C ASP A 20 27.75 40.63 54.97
N ASN A 21 26.50 41.01 54.77
CA ASN A 21 25.80 40.95 53.48
C ASN A 21 26.56 41.63 52.32
N ALA A 22 27.34 42.68 52.57
CA ALA A 22 28.15 43.34 51.55
C ALA A 22 29.36 42.48 51.11
N LEU A 23 29.97 41.75 52.05
CA LEU A 23 31.05 40.80 51.74
C LEU A 23 30.51 39.59 50.97
N LYS A 24 29.38 39.01 51.42
CA LYS A 24 28.70 37.92 50.70
C LYS A 24 28.35 38.30 49.26
N ALA A 25 27.81 39.50 49.04
CA ALA A 25 27.48 39.99 47.69
C ALA A 25 28.71 40.12 46.78
N HIS A 26 29.84 40.64 47.30
CA HIS A 26 31.09 40.74 46.55
C HIS A 26 31.75 39.38 46.31
N ALA A 27 31.63 38.43 47.24
CA ALA A 27 32.05 37.05 47.07
C ALA A 27 31.28 36.37 45.92
N LEU A 28 29.94 36.45 45.93
CA LEU A 28 29.09 35.90 44.88
C LEU A 28 29.37 36.50 43.49
N GLN A 29 29.61 37.82 43.40
CA GLN A 29 30.00 38.46 42.13
C GLN A 29 31.33 37.93 41.58
N LYS A 30 32.31 37.67 42.44
CA LYS A 30 33.57 37.05 42.03
C LYS A 30 33.39 35.58 41.64
N LEU A 31 32.64 34.81 42.43
CA LEU A 31 32.36 33.40 42.14
C LEU A 31 31.70 33.25 40.76
N CYS A 32 30.70 34.07 40.44
CA CYS A 32 30.04 34.10 39.14
C CYS A 32 31.02 34.24 37.94
N GLN A 33 32.15 34.93 38.11
CA GLN A 33 33.19 35.09 37.07
C GLN A 33 34.17 33.91 36.99
N VAL A 34 34.30 33.10 38.04
CA VAL A 34 35.32 32.04 38.13
C VAL A 34 34.75 30.62 38.18
N VAL A 35 33.44 30.45 38.37
CA VAL A 35 32.74 29.15 38.44
C VAL A 35 33.13 28.22 37.28
N ASP A 36 33.16 28.72 36.04
CA ASP A 36 33.43 27.87 34.88
C ASP A 36 34.86 27.27 34.86
N ASN A 37 35.78 27.79 35.69
CA ASN A 37 37.16 27.28 35.83
C ASN A 37 37.42 26.56 37.17
N TYR A 38 36.67 26.89 38.23
CA TYR A 38 36.93 26.42 39.61
C TYR A 38 35.72 25.75 40.27
N TRP A 39 34.73 25.30 39.48
CA TRP A 39 33.51 24.62 39.98
C TRP A 39 33.82 23.49 40.98
N ALA A 40 34.90 22.73 40.78
CA ALA A 40 35.29 21.64 41.66
C ALA A 40 35.65 22.07 43.10
N GLU A 41 36.16 23.28 43.30
CA GLU A 41 36.41 23.84 44.64
C GLU A 41 35.13 24.48 45.23
N ILE A 42 34.24 24.95 44.38
CA ILE A 42 32.98 25.62 44.78
C ILE A 42 31.90 24.58 45.12
N ALA A 43 32.00 23.36 44.57
CA ALA A 43 31.11 22.24 44.84
C ALA A 43 30.98 21.92 46.34
N ASP A 44 32.10 21.92 47.08
CA ASP A 44 32.13 21.68 48.54
C ASP A 44 31.33 22.73 49.34
N ALA A 45 31.12 23.92 48.76
CA ALA A 45 30.41 25.04 49.37
C ALA A 45 28.96 25.23 48.86
N ILE A 46 28.47 24.35 47.98
CA ILE A 46 27.10 24.43 47.42
C ILE A 46 26.01 24.59 48.50
N PRO A 47 25.97 23.79 49.59
CA PRO A 47 24.90 23.92 50.60
C PRO A 47 24.80 25.31 51.22
N LEU A 48 25.94 25.99 51.39
CA LEU A 48 26.01 27.35 51.93
C LEU A 48 25.49 28.38 50.91
N ILE A 49 25.74 28.16 49.61
CA ILE A 49 25.24 29.03 48.53
C ILE A 49 23.74 28.81 48.31
N GLU A 50 23.24 27.57 48.49
CA GLU A 50 21.81 27.26 48.47
C GLU A 50 21.07 27.91 49.65
N GLU A 51 21.59 27.81 50.87
CA GLU A 51 21.00 28.46 52.05
C GLU A 51 20.86 29.99 51.84
N LEU A 52 21.91 30.63 51.28
CA LEU A 52 21.89 32.05 50.89
C LEU A 52 20.92 32.38 49.75
N SER A 53 20.49 31.40 48.95
CA SER A 53 19.48 31.57 47.91
C SER A 53 18.04 31.44 48.44
N GLU A 54 17.84 30.67 49.52
CA GLU A 54 16.55 30.48 50.17
C GLU A 54 16.28 31.54 51.25
N GLU A 55 17.32 32.24 51.73
CA GLU A 55 17.21 33.29 52.75
C GLU A 55 16.47 34.55 52.25
N LYS A 56 15.23 34.76 52.72
CA LYS A 56 14.39 35.90 52.32
C LYS A 56 14.92 37.27 52.77
N SER A 57 15.84 37.28 53.72
CA SER A 57 16.54 38.47 54.23
C SER A 57 17.59 39.03 53.26
N PHE A 58 18.13 38.17 52.37
CA PHE A 58 19.33 38.49 51.61
C PHE A 58 19.03 39.23 50.30
N PRO A 59 19.54 40.47 50.08
CA PRO A 59 19.22 41.26 48.89
C PRO A 59 19.71 40.68 47.55
N HIS A 60 20.71 39.79 47.58
CA HIS A 60 21.36 39.24 46.38
C HIS A 60 21.11 37.73 46.20
N ARG A 61 20.02 37.19 46.77
CA ARG A 61 19.63 35.77 46.62
C ARG A 61 19.59 35.30 45.16
N ASP A 62 19.14 36.18 44.25
CA ASP A 62 19.00 35.89 42.81
C ASP A 62 20.39 35.61 42.17
N LEU A 63 21.46 36.23 42.71
CA LEU A 63 22.84 35.97 42.30
C LEU A 63 23.40 34.69 42.94
N ALA A 64 23.03 34.39 44.19
CA ALA A 64 23.39 33.11 44.85
C ALA A 64 22.79 31.92 44.08
N ALA A 65 21.51 31.99 43.73
CA ALA A 65 20.83 30.99 42.91
C ALA A 65 21.50 30.80 41.53
N PHE A 66 21.95 31.88 40.89
CA PHE A 66 22.68 31.79 39.62
C PHE A 66 24.04 31.08 39.75
N VAL A 67 24.80 31.38 40.81
CA VAL A 67 26.11 30.76 41.08
C VAL A 67 25.94 29.28 41.40
N ALA A 68 24.98 28.91 42.26
CA ALA A 68 24.69 27.52 42.58
C ALA A 68 24.24 26.74 41.34
N SER A 69 23.31 27.29 40.55
CA SER A 69 22.82 26.68 39.31
C SER A 69 23.95 26.36 38.31
N LYS A 70 24.90 27.29 38.11
CA LYS A 70 26.06 27.01 37.27
C LYS A 70 26.96 25.90 37.85
N CYS A 71 27.08 25.77 39.17
CA CYS A 71 27.86 24.70 39.77
C CYS A 71 27.18 23.34 39.56
N PHE A 72 25.87 23.23 39.78
CA PHE A 72 25.08 22.02 39.49
C PHE A 72 25.12 21.64 37.99
N PHE A 73 25.14 22.61 37.08
CA PHE A 73 25.35 22.35 35.65
C PHE A 73 26.71 21.66 35.36
N HIS A 74 27.80 22.08 36.01
CA HIS A 74 29.12 21.44 35.87
C HIS A 74 29.21 20.09 36.61
N LEU A 75 28.33 19.84 37.59
CA LEU A 75 28.14 18.53 38.25
C LEU A 75 27.20 17.58 37.48
N GLU A 76 26.65 18.02 36.34
CA GLU A 76 25.67 17.28 35.52
C GLU A 76 24.29 17.05 36.21
N GLU A 77 24.02 17.71 37.33
CA GLU A 77 22.76 17.65 38.09
C GLU A 77 21.75 18.70 37.58
N TYR A 78 21.21 18.45 36.39
CA TYR A 78 20.41 19.45 35.66
C TYR A 78 19.04 19.80 36.27
N GLU A 79 18.44 18.93 37.10
CA GLU A 79 17.16 19.24 37.77
C GLU A 79 17.31 20.32 38.84
N ASP A 80 18.33 20.23 39.70
CA ASP A 80 18.63 21.24 40.72
C ASP A 80 19.22 22.51 40.10
N ALA A 81 20.02 22.38 39.04
CA ALA A 81 20.40 23.53 38.22
C ALA A 81 19.16 24.27 37.68
N LEU A 82 18.16 23.56 37.15
CA LEU A 82 16.91 24.20 36.68
C LEU A 82 16.13 24.87 37.83
N ARG A 83 16.00 24.21 38.99
CA ARG A 83 15.35 24.76 40.20
C ARG A 83 15.93 26.13 40.58
N LEU A 84 17.26 26.22 40.58
CA LEU A 84 18.01 27.41 40.98
C LEU A 84 18.11 28.45 39.86
N ALA A 85 18.18 28.05 38.58
CA ALA A 85 18.08 28.96 37.43
C ALA A 85 16.75 29.71 37.41
N LEU A 86 15.64 29.03 37.72
CA LEU A 86 14.32 29.67 37.90
C LEU A 86 14.25 30.57 39.15
N GLY A 87 15.14 30.37 40.13
CA GLY A 87 15.35 31.27 41.26
C GLY A 87 16.16 32.53 40.91
N ALA A 88 17.05 32.45 39.91
CA ALA A 88 17.98 33.52 39.54
C ALA A 88 17.36 34.73 38.83
N GLY A 89 16.10 34.63 38.38
CA GLY A 89 15.30 35.75 37.90
C GLY A 89 15.97 36.56 36.77
N GLN A 90 16.48 37.75 37.11
CA GLN A 90 17.08 38.67 36.13
C GLN A 90 18.48 38.24 35.66
N TYR A 91 19.19 37.39 36.41
CA TYR A 91 20.53 36.92 36.04
C TYR A 91 20.51 35.80 35.00
N PHE A 92 19.36 35.14 34.80
CA PHE A 92 19.17 34.12 33.77
C PHE A 92 18.64 34.73 32.46
N ASP A 93 19.54 35.25 31.62
CA ASP A 93 19.17 35.78 30.30
C ASP A 93 18.99 34.66 29.26
N LEU A 94 17.75 34.49 28.82
CA LEU A 94 17.34 33.54 27.78
C LEU A 94 17.89 33.88 26.37
N ASN A 95 18.44 35.08 26.17
CA ASN A 95 19.03 35.51 24.89
C ASN A 95 20.53 35.23 24.81
N ALA A 96 21.20 34.99 25.94
CA ALA A 96 22.61 34.64 25.95
C ALA A 96 22.82 33.26 25.29
N ARG A 97 23.62 33.23 24.22
CA ARG A 97 24.05 31.97 23.57
C ARG A 97 25.24 31.41 24.33
N SER A 98 24.99 30.52 25.29
CA SER A 98 26.01 29.83 26.07
C SER A 98 25.61 28.37 26.26
N GLN A 99 26.58 27.49 26.41
CA GLN A 99 26.31 26.07 26.62
C GLN A 99 25.44 25.83 27.87
N TYR A 100 25.68 26.59 28.94
CA TYR A 100 24.85 26.58 30.14
C TYR A 100 23.39 26.97 29.85
N THR A 101 23.14 28.11 29.20
CA THR A 101 21.77 28.56 28.92
C THR A 101 21.05 27.60 27.99
N ASP A 102 21.66 27.17 26.88
CA ASP A 102 21.05 26.26 25.92
C ASP A 102 20.70 24.89 26.57
N THR A 103 21.55 24.35 27.45
CA THR A 103 21.27 23.11 28.20
C THR A 103 20.14 23.29 29.22
N ILE A 104 20.17 24.34 30.04
CA ILE A 104 19.10 24.59 31.04
C ILE A 104 17.75 24.87 30.35
N ILE A 105 17.75 25.52 29.18
CA ILE A 105 16.55 25.72 28.36
C ILE A 105 16.02 24.38 27.83
N ALA A 106 16.88 23.48 27.35
CA ALA A 106 16.48 22.14 26.94
C ALA A 106 15.86 21.36 28.10
N THR A 107 16.54 21.27 29.26
CA THR A 107 16.02 20.63 30.47
C THR A 107 14.69 21.24 30.94
N CYS A 108 14.52 22.56 30.82
CA CYS A 108 13.28 23.26 31.12
C CYS A 108 12.12 22.80 30.21
N ILE A 109 12.37 22.67 28.90
CA ILE A 109 11.37 22.23 27.93
C ILE A 109 11.05 20.74 28.14
N ASP A 110 12.06 19.89 28.31
CA ASP A 110 11.90 18.45 28.53
C ASP A 110 11.06 18.18 29.79
N ASN A 111 11.35 18.87 30.91
CA ASN A 111 10.56 18.76 32.14
C ASN A 111 9.13 19.30 31.98
N TYR A 112 8.93 20.41 31.24
CA TYR A 112 7.60 20.92 30.93
C TYR A 112 6.77 19.89 30.15
N VAL A 113 7.36 19.34 29.07
CA VAL A 113 6.74 18.33 28.21
C VAL A 113 6.47 17.05 29.00
N ALA A 114 7.40 16.57 29.81
CA ALA A 114 7.26 15.35 30.60
C ALA A 114 6.15 15.42 31.66
N VAL A 115 5.91 16.61 32.26
CA VAL A 115 4.77 16.83 33.16
C VAL A 115 3.47 16.92 32.37
N ARG A 116 3.44 17.71 31.28
CA ARG A 116 2.26 17.92 30.42
C ARG A 116 1.78 16.63 29.75
N ALA A 117 2.69 15.77 29.30
CA ALA A 117 2.39 14.55 28.58
C ALA A 117 1.68 13.47 29.44
N LYS A 118 1.67 13.61 30.77
CA LYS A 118 0.96 12.72 31.70
C LYS A 118 -0.55 12.96 31.76
N GLU A 119 -1.04 14.08 31.21
CA GLU A 119 -2.46 14.47 31.19
C GLU A 119 -3.16 14.50 32.57
N ASP A 120 -2.38 14.67 33.64
CA ASP A 120 -2.89 14.77 35.01
C ASP A 120 -3.21 16.24 35.37
N PRO A 121 -4.49 16.59 35.65
CA PRO A 121 -4.89 17.95 36.00
C PRO A 121 -4.34 18.48 37.33
N GLU A 122 -3.86 17.60 38.22
CA GLU A 122 -3.18 17.99 39.46
C GLU A 122 -1.71 18.28 39.20
N ALA A 123 -1.04 17.44 38.39
CA ALA A 123 0.32 17.70 37.94
C ALA A 123 0.42 18.99 37.10
N GLU A 124 -0.61 19.33 36.31
CA GLU A 124 -0.68 20.60 35.58
C GLU A 124 -0.72 21.81 36.52
N LYS A 125 -1.42 21.71 37.67
CA LYS A 125 -1.47 22.77 38.69
C LYS A 125 -0.22 22.83 39.56
N ALA A 126 0.55 21.75 39.62
CA ALA A 126 1.83 21.67 40.33
C ALA A 126 3.01 22.25 39.52
N LEU A 127 2.82 22.59 38.23
CA LEU A 127 3.84 23.26 37.43
C LEU A 127 4.18 24.65 37.98
N ASP A 128 5.48 24.94 38.11
CA ASP A 128 5.94 26.27 38.51
C ASP A 128 5.57 27.32 37.45
N PRO A 129 4.88 28.42 37.82
CA PRO A 129 4.56 29.50 36.89
C PRO A 129 5.78 30.09 36.18
N ARG A 130 6.96 30.08 36.81
CA ARG A 130 8.22 30.58 36.25
C ARG A 130 8.69 29.72 35.08
N LEU A 131 8.53 28.40 35.20
CA LEU A 131 8.88 27.42 34.17
C LEU A 131 7.98 27.61 32.93
N THR A 132 6.69 27.85 33.15
CA THR A 132 5.74 28.20 32.07
C THR A 132 6.13 29.51 31.36
N GLN A 133 6.53 30.56 32.09
CA GLN A 133 6.98 31.83 31.51
C GLN A 133 8.26 31.69 30.66
N VAL A 134 9.20 30.83 31.05
CA VAL A 134 10.41 30.55 30.24
C VAL A 134 10.03 29.92 28.90
N VAL A 135 9.12 28.94 28.92
CA VAL A 135 8.61 28.28 27.70
C VAL A 135 7.84 29.25 26.81
N GLU A 136 7.02 30.15 27.38
CA GLU A 136 6.30 31.17 26.61
C GLU A 136 7.25 32.18 25.93
N ARG A 137 8.29 32.63 26.63
CA ARG A 137 9.35 33.46 26.02
C ARG A 137 10.12 32.72 24.91
N MET A 138 10.27 31.40 25.02
CA MET A 138 10.85 30.60 23.93
C MET A 138 9.94 30.54 22.71
N PHE A 139 8.62 30.40 22.87
CA PHE A 139 7.67 30.53 21.76
C PHE A 139 7.76 31.90 21.10
N GLU A 140 7.76 33.00 21.88
CA GLU A 140 7.94 34.36 21.34
C GLU A 140 9.27 34.52 20.58
N ARG A 141 10.37 33.97 21.10
CA ARG A 141 11.67 33.94 20.43
C ARG A 141 11.59 33.19 19.09
N CYS A 142 11.00 32.00 19.05
CA CYS A 142 10.81 31.23 17.81
C CYS A 142 9.95 31.98 16.79
N TYR A 143 8.86 32.63 17.23
CA TYR A 143 8.02 33.46 16.36
C TYR A 143 8.79 34.67 15.81
N SER A 144 9.62 35.33 16.63
CA SER A 144 10.44 36.47 16.17
C SER A 144 11.54 36.07 15.19
N ALA A 145 12.07 34.84 15.31
CA ALA A 145 13.07 34.27 14.40
C ALA A 145 12.47 33.71 13.10
N GLY A 146 11.14 33.55 13.02
CA GLY A 146 10.47 32.86 11.91
C GLY A 146 10.58 31.33 11.96
N GLU A 147 11.02 30.75 13.09
CA GLU A 147 11.23 29.32 13.30
C GLU A 147 9.93 28.59 13.69
N PHE A 148 8.90 28.74 12.85
CA PHE A 148 7.56 28.18 13.10
C PHE A 148 7.53 26.65 13.16
N ARG A 149 8.45 25.94 12.50
CA ARG A 149 8.49 24.47 12.54
C ARG A 149 8.90 23.94 13.92
N GLN A 150 9.91 24.58 14.52
CA GLN A 150 10.40 24.30 15.86
C GLN A 150 9.32 24.61 16.90
N ALA A 151 8.68 25.78 16.81
CA ALA A 151 7.55 26.13 17.65
C ALA A 151 6.40 25.11 17.53
N MET A 152 6.05 24.69 16.32
CA MET A 152 5.01 23.68 16.10
C MET A 152 5.35 22.34 16.78
N GLY A 153 6.60 21.88 16.68
CA GLY A 153 7.08 20.66 17.33
C GLY A 153 6.87 20.71 18.84
N ILE A 154 7.42 21.74 19.50
CA ILE A 154 7.33 21.93 20.96
C ILE A 154 5.86 22.06 21.41
N ALA A 155 5.02 22.76 20.64
CA ALA A 155 3.60 22.91 20.95
C ALA A 155 2.83 21.58 20.88
N LEU A 156 3.16 20.71 19.92
CA LEU A 156 2.55 19.38 19.78
C LEU A 156 3.05 18.40 20.85
N GLU A 157 4.34 18.43 21.20
CA GLU A 157 4.93 17.63 22.27
C GLU A 157 4.37 18.02 23.65
N ALA A 158 4.26 19.32 23.94
CA ALA A 158 3.64 19.85 25.15
C ALA A 158 2.09 19.75 25.18
N ARG A 159 1.48 19.17 24.12
CA ARG A 159 0.02 19.04 23.92
C ARG A 159 -0.77 20.35 24.05
N ARG A 160 -0.19 21.49 23.60
CA ARG A 160 -0.76 22.84 23.71
C ARG A 160 -1.50 23.30 22.45
N LEU A 161 -2.83 23.17 22.46
CA LEU A 161 -3.72 23.59 21.36
C LEU A 161 -3.70 25.10 21.11
N ASP A 162 -3.46 25.90 22.15
CA ASP A 162 -3.38 27.35 22.08
C ASP A 162 -2.15 27.80 21.27
N GLN A 163 -0.98 27.23 21.56
CA GLN A 163 0.25 27.53 20.82
C GLN A 163 0.24 26.95 19.40
N VAL A 164 -0.39 25.79 19.16
CA VAL A 164 -0.63 25.31 17.78
C VAL A 164 -1.46 26.32 16.98
N LYS A 165 -2.55 26.84 17.55
CA LYS A 165 -3.40 27.85 16.90
C LYS A 165 -2.64 29.16 16.64
N GLU A 166 -1.87 29.62 17.61
CA GLU A 166 -1.07 30.85 17.51
C GLU A 166 0.07 30.73 16.50
N CYS A 167 0.80 29.62 16.50
CA CYS A 167 1.86 29.34 15.54
C CYS A 167 1.32 29.28 14.10
N LEU A 168 0.14 28.67 13.88
CA LEU A 168 -0.51 28.68 12.57
C LEU A 168 -0.92 30.10 12.15
N ALA A 169 -1.51 30.88 13.06
CA ALA A 169 -1.98 32.24 12.77
C ALA A 169 -0.85 33.26 12.53
N ARG A 170 0.30 33.11 13.19
CA ARG A 170 1.47 34.00 13.04
C ARG A 170 2.42 33.59 11.90
N SER A 171 2.24 32.39 11.31
CA SER A 171 3.16 31.85 10.31
C SER A 171 3.20 32.66 9.00
N THR A 172 4.40 32.81 8.43
CA THR A 172 4.63 33.53 7.17
C THR A 172 4.12 32.77 5.94
N ASP A 173 4.20 31.43 5.96
CA ASP A 173 3.56 30.54 5.00
C ASP A 173 2.62 29.58 5.74
N VAL A 174 1.36 30.01 5.86
CA VAL A 174 0.28 29.25 6.50
C VAL A 174 -0.01 27.94 5.74
N SER A 175 0.25 27.87 4.42
CA SER A 175 0.01 26.65 3.64
C SER A 175 1.03 25.57 3.96
N ALA A 176 2.32 25.90 3.93
CA ALA A 176 3.37 24.97 4.32
C ALA A 176 3.30 24.61 5.81
N ALA A 177 2.90 25.55 6.68
CA ALA A 177 2.72 25.28 8.11
C ALA A 177 1.55 24.31 8.39
N LEU A 178 0.42 24.45 7.68
CA LEU A 178 -0.72 23.52 7.80
C LEU A 178 -0.38 22.12 7.27
N ALA A 179 0.28 22.02 6.11
CA ALA A 179 0.74 20.73 5.57
C ALA A 179 1.73 20.03 6.51
N TYR A 180 2.71 20.77 7.04
CA TYR A 180 3.66 20.26 8.03
C TYR A 180 2.98 19.79 9.33
N CYS A 181 1.98 20.55 9.83
CA CYS A 181 1.18 20.15 10.99
C CYS A 181 0.40 18.84 10.72
N PHE A 182 -0.20 18.70 9.53
CA PHE A 182 -0.90 17.49 9.10
C PHE A 182 0.02 16.26 9.10
N ASP A 183 1.22 16.39 8.54
CA ASP A 183 2.21 15.32 8.46
C ASP A 183 2.73 14.91 9.84
N ILE A 184 3.02 15.87 10.74
CA ILE A 184 3.41 15.57 12.12
C ILE A 184 2.27 14.86 12.87
N CYS A 185 1.02 15.33 12.70
CA CYS A 185 -0.15 14.69 13.29
C CYS A 185 -0.31 13.25 12.80
N LYS A 186 0.02 12.95 11.55
CA LYS A 186 -0.02 11.58 10.98
C LYS A 186 1.12 10.66 11.43
N THR A 187 2.25 11.19 11.91
CA THR A 187 3.50 10.43 12.09
C THR A 187 4.09 10.44 13.49
N VAL A 188 3.96 11.54 14.24
CA VAL A 188 4.56 11.72 15.57
C VAL A 188 3.50 11.68 16.67
N VAL A 189 2.33 12.28 16.43
CA VAL A 189 1.27 12.41 17.46
C VAL A 189 0.57 11.07 17.69
N SER A 190 1.05 10.34 18.70
CA SER A 190 0.56 8.99 19.04
C SER A 190 -0.85 8.98 19.64
N ASN A 191 -1.24 10.01 20.40
CA ASN A 191 -2.54 10.05 21.06
C ASN A 191 -3.65 10.52 20.12
N ARG A 192 -4.67 9.67 19.93
CA ARG A 192 -5.83 9.94 19.06
C ARG A 192 -6.60 11.20 19.45
N HIS A 193 -6.88 11.36 20.74
CA HIS A 193 -7.79 12.40 21.23
C HIS A 193 -7.20 13.80 21.04
N PHE A 194 -5.91 13.97 21.34
CA PHE A 194 -5.20 15.21 21.06
C PHE A 194 -5.11 15.47 19.54
N ARG A 195 -4.80 14.45 18.73
CA ARG A 195 -4.73 14.55 17.26
C ARG A 195 -6.03 15.06 16.63
N LEU A 196 -7.19 14.57 17.09
CA LEU A 196 -8.50 15.05 16.62
C LEU A 196 -8.72 16.53 16.99
N LYS A 197 -8.38 16.96 18.21
CA LYS A 197 -8.47 18.39 18.61
C LYS A 197 -7.56 19.30 17.78
N VAL A 198 -6.38 18.84 17.40
CA VAL A 198 -5.48 19.59 16.50
C VAL A 198 -6.12 19.76 15.12
N PHE A 199 -6.78 18.74 14.58
CA PHE A 199 -7.54 18.84 13.32
C PHE A 199 -8.69 19.85 13.40
N GLU A 200 -9.43 19.94 14.51
CA GLU A 200 -10.45 20.98 14.74
C GLU A 200 -9.85 22.41 14.73
N VAL A 201 -8.68 22.59 15.35
CA VAL A 201 -7.92 23.85 15.31
C VAL A 201 -7.49 24.19 13.87
N MET A 202 -6.99 23.21 13.11
CA MET A 202 -6.63 23.40 11.70
C MET A 202 -7.83 23.82 10.86
N LEU A 203 -9.01 23.20 11.02
CA LEU A 203 -10.24 23.63 10.32
C LEU A 203 -10.61 25.07 10.65
N THR A 204 -10.47 25.48 11.91
CA THR A 204 -10.70 26.88 12.33
C THR A 204 -9.77 27.84 11.59
N VAL A 205 -8.50 27.47 11.40
CA VAL A 205 -7.54 28.27 10.62
C VAL A 205 -7.89 28.27 9.13
N TYR A 206 -8.21 27.12 8.51
CA TYR A 206 -8.65 27.04 7.12
C TYR A 206 -9.87 27.93 6.85
N ARG A 207 -10.88 27.92 7.73
CA ARG A 207 -12.09 28.76 7.62
C ARG A 207 -11.81 30.26 7.69
N SER A 208 -10.72 30.67 8.34
CA SER A 208 -10.33 32.09 8.42
C SER A 208 -9.70 32.63 7.14
N ARG A 209 -9.36 31.76 6.16
CA ARG A 209 -8.67 32.15 4.93
C ARG A 209 -9.66 32.48 3.80
N PRO A 210 -9.41 33.53 2.99
CA PRO A 210 -10.25 33.87 1.84
C PRO A 210 -10.06 32.92 0.65
N THR A 211 -8.89 32.28 0.53
CA THR A 211 -8.63 31.19 -0.41
C THR A 211 -8.69 29.87 0.33
N GLN A 212 -9.78 29.12 0.13
CA GLN A 212 -9.95 27.79 0.72
C GLN A 212 -9.31 26.72 -0.17
N ASP A 213 -8.41 25.93 0.42
CA ASP A 213 -7.89 24.72 -0.19
C ASP A 213 -8.82 23.56 0.16
N TYR A 214 -9.83 23.35 -0.69
CA TYR A 214 -10.90 22.37 -0.47
C TYR A 214 -10.38 20.93 -0.34
N ALA A 215 -9.30 20.58 -1.03
CA ALA A 215 -8.72 19.23 -0.95
C ALA A 215 -8.16 18.95 0.45
N SER A 216 -7.31 19.84 0.97
CA SER A 216 -6.77 19.72 2.32
C SER A 216 -7.85 19.79 3.40
N VAL A 217 -8.87 20.65 3.24
CA VAL A 217 -10.01 20.74 4.17
C VAL A 217 -10.81 19.43 4.21
N CYS A 218 -11.14 18.84 3.06
CA CYS A 218 -11.86 17.58 3.00
C CYS A 218 -11.03 16.40 3.59
N GLN A 219 -9.71 16.40 3.41
CA GLN A 219 -8.82 15.42 4.05
C GLN A 219 -8.85 15.54 5.59
N VAL A 220 -8.82 16.75 6.14
CA VAL A 220 -8.92 16.98 7.60
C VAL A 220 -10.32 16.60 8.12
N LEU A 221 -11.39 16.92 7.38
CA LEU A 221 -12.76 16.51 7.73
C LEU A 221 -12.96 15.00 7.70
N GLN A 222 -12.30 14.29 6.77
CA GLN A 222 -12.32 12.82 6.70
C GLN A 222 -11.65 12.19 7.92
N MET A 223 -10.53 12.75 8.42
CA MET A 223 -9.89 12.30 9.67
C MET A 223 -10.76 12.53 10.92
N LEU A 224 -11.72 13.46 10.85
CA LEU A 224 -12.70 13.77 11.90
C LEU A 224 -14.05 13.04 11.72
N ASP A 225 -14.21 12.23 10.67
CA ASP A 225 -15.46 11.53 10.29
C ASP A 225 -16.68 12.46 10.07
N ASN A 226 -16.45 13.75 9.76
CA ASN A 226 -17.51 14.76 9.61
C ASN A 226 -18.04 14.83 8.17
N HIS A 227 -18.85 13.83 7.79
CA HIS A 227 -19.45 13.72 6.46
C HIS A 227 -20.42 14.86 6.10
N LEU A 228 -21.11 15.44 7.09
CA LEU A 228 -22.12 16.49 6.89
C LEU A 228 -21.53 17.85 6.47
N GLU A 229 -20.27 18.12 6.79
CA GLU A 229 -19.59 19.32 6.30
C GLU A 229 -19.02 19.11 4.90
N VAL A 230 -18.49 17.92 4.60
CA VAL A 230 -17.99 17.60 3.25
C VAL A 230 -19.12 17.61 2.22
N SER A 231 -20.30 17.07 2.54
CA SER A 231 -21.45 17.13 1.60
C SER A 231 -21.86 18.58 1.28
N LYS A 232 -21.89 19.47 2.28
CA LYS A 232 -22.18 20.90 2.09
C LYS A 232 -21.12 21.63 1.26
N ILE A 233 -19.84 21.32 1.47
CA ILE A 233 -18.74 21.91 0.68
C ILE A 233 -18.87 21.46 -0.79
N LEU A 234 -19.09 20.16 -1.04
CA LEU A 234 -19.29 19.63 -2.38
C LEU A 234 -20.53 20.23 -3.06
N GLU A 235 -21.64 20.38 -2.34
CA GLU A 235 -22.85 21.04 -2.83
C GLU A 235 -22.58 22.50 -3.22
N GLN A 236 -21.92 23.27 -2.35
CA GLN A 236 -21.51 24.66 -2.63
C GLN A 236 -20.62 24.78 -3.88
N LEU A 237 -19.67 23.86 -4.06
CA LEU A 237 -18.80 23.83 -5.24
C LEU A 237 -19.56 23.46 -6.53
N VAL A 238 -20.56 22.59 -6.47
CA VAL A 238 -21.43 22.23 -7.61
C VAL A 238 -22.36 23.40 -8.02
N HIS A 239 -22.83 24.19 -7.06
CA HIS A 239 -23.54 25.46 -7.31
C HIS A 239 -22.64 26.55 -7.90
N GLY A 240 -21.32 26.45 -7.75
CA GLY A 240 -20.34 27.43 -8.19
C GLY A 240 -20.07 27.43 -9.70
N SER A 241 -18.92 28.00 -10.06
CA SER A 241 -18.46 28.06 -11.45
C SER A 241 -18.06 26.69 -11.99
N ASP A 242 -17.89 26.58 -13.31
CA ASP A 242 -17.34 25.36 -13.94
C ASP A 242 -15.99 24.95 -13.34
N ARG A 243 -15.17 25.90 -12.88
CA ARG A 243 -13.89 25.61 -12.21
C ARG A 243 -14.12 24.95 -10.84
N ASP A 244 -15.08 25.46 -10.08
CA ASP A 244 -15.38 24.97 -8.72
C ASP A 244 -15.99 23.56 -8.78
N CYS A 245 -16.81 23.29 -9.80
CA CYS A 245 -17.33 21.97 -10.10
C CYS A 245 -16.21 20.96 -10.46
N LEU A 246 -15.20 21.37 -11.24
CA LEU A 246 -14.03 20.52 -11.52
C LEU A 246 -13.17 20.26 -10.25
N ILE A 247 -13.09 21.22 -9.32
CA ILE A 247 -12.47 21.02 -8.00
C ILE A 247 -13.27 19.98 -7.21
N ALA A 248 -14.61 20.07 -7.18
CA ALA A 248 -15.45 19.08 -6.51
C ALA A 248 -15.24 17.66 -7.05
N TYR A 249 -15.10 17.49 -8.37
CA TYR A 249 -14.79 16.19 -8.96
C TYR A 249 -13.42 15.66 -8.53
N GLN A 250 -12.37 16.50 -8.54
CA GLN A 250 -11.05 16.05 -8.06
C GLN A 250 -11.09 15.67 -6.57
N VAL A 251 -11.73 16.47 -5.72
CA VAL A 251 -11.92 16.15 -4.30
C VAL A 251 -12.69 14.86 -4.12
N ALA A 252 -13.70 14.58 -4.95
CA ALA A 252 -14.42 13.30 -4.92
C ALA A 252 -13.54 12.10 -5.35
N PHE A 253 -12.66 12.27 -6.35
CA PHE A 253 -11.66 11.25 -6.70
C PHE A 253 -10.67 11.01 -5.55
N ASP A 254 -10.12 12.07 -4.95
CA ASP A 254 -9.18 11.99 -3.83
C ASP A 254 -9.80 11.33 -2.59
N LEU A 255 -11.07 11.63 -2.28
CA LEU A 255 -11.83 10.99 -1.19
C LEU A 255 -12.08 9.51 -1.45
N ASN A 256 -12.36 9.12 -2.69
CA ASN A 256 -12.62 7.73 -3.07
C ASN A 256 -11.32 6.89 -3.06
N GLU A 257 -10.19 7.48 -3.47
CA GLU A 257 -8.87 6.83 -3.37
C GLU A 257 -8.46 6.49 -1.93
N ASN A 258 -9.05 7.14 -0.92
CA ASN A 258 -8.82 6.86 0.50
C ASN A 258 -9.64 5.67 1.04
N GLU A 259 -10.57 5.10 0.25
CA GLU A 259 -11.30 3.85 0.54
C GLU A 259 -12.05 3.78 1.90
N ASN A 260 -12.39 4.93 2.52
CA ASN A 260 -13.24 4.95 3.72
C ASN A 260 -14.72 4.82 3.33
N GLN A 261 -15.18 3.58 3.23
CA GLN A 261 -16.51 3.24 2.70
C GLN A 261 -17.65 3.82 3.54
N LYS A 262 -17.59 3.78 4.87
CA LYS A 262 -18.59 4.38 5.77
C LYS A 262 -18.73 5.90 5.55
N PHE A 263 -17.61 6.60 5.39
CA PHE A 263 -17.61 8.04 5.17
C PHE A 263 -18.21 8.40 3.80
N LEU A 264 -17.76 7.74 2.73
CA LEU A 264 -18.28 7.93 1.37
C LEU A 264 -19.78 7.62 1.29
N THR A 265 -20.20 6.55 1.96
CA THR A 265 -21.61 6.14 2.16
C THR A 265 -22.45 7.29 2.69
N ASN A 266 -22.05 7.83 3.83
CA ASN A 266 -22.79 8.90 4.52
C ASN A 266 -22.77 10.21 3.73
N VAL A 267 -21.68 10.55 3.03
CA VAL A 267 -21.60 11.73 2.14
C VAL A 267 -22.59 11.59 0.98
N TYR A 268 -22.62 10.45 0.29
CA TYR A 268 -23.51 10.21 -0.86
C TYR A 268 -24.99 10.26 -0.48
N GLN A 269 -25.38 9.64 0.64
CA GLN A 269 -26.74 9.73 1.19
C GLN A 269 -27.12 11.15 1.60
N SER A 270 -26.16 11.95 2.07
CA SER A 270 -26.38 13.35 2.48
C SER A 270 -26.53 14.31 1.31
N LEU A 271 -26.19 13.91 0.07
CA LEU A 271 -26.30 14.78 -1.12
C LEU A 271 -27.71 14.73 -1.72
N PRO A 272 -28.27 15.88 -2.17
CA PRO A 272 -29.62 15.95 -2.75
C PRO A 272 -29.84 14.93 -3.87
N SER A 273 -30.97 14.24 -3.84
CA SER A 273 -31.45 13.43 -4.98
C SER A 273 -32.57 14.20 -5.68
N PRO A 274 -32.73 14.06 -7.01
CA PRO A 274 -33.87 14.66 -7.69
C PRO A 274 -35.17 14.14 -7.06
N PRO A 275 -36.18 15.00 -6.80
CA PRO A 275 -37.45 14.54 -6.27
C PRO A 275 -38.04 13.52 -7.24
N ALA A 276 -38.40 12.34 -6.71
CA ALA A 276 -39.13 11.36 -7.51
C ALA A 276 -40.41 12.01 -8.05
N PRO A 277 -40.79 11.78 -9.32
CA PRO A 277 -42.04 12.30 -9.84
C PRO A 277 -43.18 11.81 -8.94
N ALA A 278 -43.96 12.74 -8.41
CA ALA A 278 -45.05 12.42 -7.50
C ALA A 278 -46.03 11.48 -8.21
N ALA A 279 -46.29 10.32 -7.62
CA ALA A 279 -47.43 9.51 -8.03
C ALA A 279 -48.71 10.27 -7.66
N ASP A 280 -49.48 10.67 -8.67
CA ASP A 280 -50.72 11.43 -8.46
C ASP A 280 -51.72 10.65 -7.59
N PRO A 281 -52.28 11.27 -6.53
CA PRO A 281 -53.22 10.59 -5.63
C PRO A 281 -54.67 10.71 -6.13
N THR A 282 -55.06 9.84 -7.07
CA THR A 282 -56.46 9.62 -7.49
C THR A 282 -56.66 8.16 -7.88
N THR A 283 -57.69 7.41 -7.48
CA THR A 283 -58.82 7.63 -6.56
C THR A 283 -59.33 6.24 -6.15
N THR A 284 -59.97 6.09 -5.00
CA THR A 284 -60.75 4.89 -4.67
C THR A 284 -62.00 4.81 -5.57
N ASP A 285 -62.30 3.63 -6.14
CA ASP A 285 -63.58 2.90 -5.92
C ASP A 285 -63.83 1.76 -6.94
N GLU A 286 -64.35 0.65 -6.40
CA GLU A 286 -65.22 -0.43 -6.96
C GLU A 286 -64.84 -1.31 -8.19
N GLU A 287 -64.85 -2.63 -7.90
CA GLU A 287 -65.39 -3.80 -8.64
C GLU A 287 -65.21 -4.01 -10.17
N GLY A 288 -64.69 -5.20 -10.55
CA GLY A 288 -65.42 -6.07 -11.52
C GLY A 288 -64.75 -6.58 -12.81
N LYS A 289 -64.26 -7.84 -12.75
CA LYS A 289 -64.33 -8.92 -13.78
C LYS A 289 -63.64 -8.84 -15.18
N THR A 290 -62.95 -9.97 -15.45
CA THR A 290 -62.86 -10.79 -16.70
C THR A 290 -62.04 -10.37 -17.95
N GLU A 291 -61.01 -11.20 -18.19
CA GLU A 291 -60.65 -11.93 -19.42
C GLU A 291 -60.10 -11.24 -20.70
N ALA A 292 -58.86 -11.66 -21.03
CA ALA A 292 -58.35 -12.14 -22.33
C ALA A 292 -58.18 -11.21 -23.57
N GLY A 293 -57.01 -11.34 -24.22
CA GLY A 293 -56.91 -11.31 -25.69
C GLY A 293 -56.27 -10.09 -26.38
N THR A 294 -54.96 -10.17 -26.62
CA THR A 294 -54.13 -9.43 -27.62
C THR A 294 -54.69 -9.38 -29.06
N PRO A 295 -54.12 -8.58 -30.04
CA PRO A 295 -52.94 -7.69 -29.99
C PRO A 295 -53.04 -6.30 -30.71
N SER A 296 -51.96 -5.51 -30.60
CA SER A 296 -51.43 -4.55 -31.61
C SER A 296 -52.23 -3.29 -31.99
N SER A 297 -51.80 -2.15 -31.42
CA SER A 297 -51.37 -0.99 -32.24
C SER A 297 -50.36 -0.15 -31.44
N ALA A 298 -49.43 0.52 -32.12
CA ALA A 298 -48.30 1.19 -31.49
C ALA A 298 -48.68 2.51 -30.76
N PRO A 299 -48.12 2.80 -29.56
CA PRO A 299 -48.17 4.14 -28.98
C PRO A 299 -47.09 5.03 -29.61
N ALA A 300 -47.50 6.17 -30.13
CA ALA A 300 -46.59 7.20 -30.64
C ALA A 300 -45.87 7.95 -29.50
N ALA A 301 -44.69 8.47 -29.82
CA ALA A 301 -44.03 9.64 -29.23
C ALA A 301 -44.28 9.89 -27.72
N ALA A 302 -43.34 9.45 -26.88
CA ALA A 302 -43.24 9.92 -25.51
C ALA A 302 -43.06 11.45 -25.47
N SER A 303 -43.95 12.14 -24.76
CA SER A 303 -43.82 13.57 -24.43
C SER A 303 -42.50 13.82 -23.69
N PRO A 304 -41.81 14.95 -23.94
CA PRO A 304 -40.56 15.25 -23.25
C PRO A 304 -40.82 15.43 -21.75
N ALA A 305 -40.08 14.68 -20.93
CA ALA A 305 -40.16 14.79 -19.48
C ALA A 305 -39.76 16.20 -19.03
N THR A 306 -40.64 16.86 -18.27
CA THR A 306 -40.35 18.16 -17.67
C THR A 306 -39.14 18.04 -16.74
N PRO A 307 -38.09 18.86 -16.89
CA PRO A 307 -36.92 18.75 -16.03
C PRO A 307 -37.28 19.05 -14.56
N PRO A 308 -36.68 18.34 -13.58
CA PRO A 308 -37.00 18.53 -12.17
C PRO A 308 -36.68 19.95 -11.70
N PRO A 309 -37.47 20.52 -10.78
CA PRO A 309 -37.28 21.89 -10.32
C PRO A 309 -35.87 22.08 -9.73
N VAL A 310 -35.12 22.98 -10.35
CA VAL A 310 -33.73 23.29 -9.97
C VAL A 310 -33.73 24.14 -8.69
N PRO A 311 -32.86 23.87 -7.70
CA PRO A 311 -32.75 24.69 -6.49
C PRO A 311 -32.47 26.17 -6.81
N SER A 312 -33.05 27.09 -6.03
CA SER A 312 -32.98 28.52 -6.28
C SER A 312 -31.54 29.04 -6.29
N GLY A 313 -31.07 29.49 -7.47
CA GLY A 313 -29.72 30.03 -7.68
C GLY A 313 -28.73 29.08 -8.34
N ALA A 314 -29.11 27.83 -8.65
CA ALA A 314 -28.25 26.89 -9.38
C ALA A 314 -28.38 27.03 -10.91
N SER A 315 -27.32 26.64 -11.64
CA SER A 315 -27.32 26.54 -13.10
C SER A 315 -28.29 25.47 -13.61
N ALA A 316 -28.76 25.58 -14.86
CA ALA A 316 -29.60 24.55 -15.50
C ALA A 316 -28.96 23.14 -15.42
N ASP A 317 -27.64 23.06 -15.65
CA ASP A 317 -26.85 21.83 -15.62
C ASP A 317 -26.59 21.27 -14.19
N TYR A 318 -27.19 21.85 -13.14
CA TYR A 318 -26.91 21.47 -11.74
C TYR A 318 -27.15 19.98 -11.47
N TRP A 319 -28.29 19.44 -11.95
CA TRP A 319 -28.63 18.03 -11.74
C TRP A 319 -27.66 17.09 -12.48
N ASP A 320 -27.20 17.46 -13.67
CA ASP A 320 -26.21 16.69 -14.44
C ASP A 320 -24.82 16.73 -13.78
N ARG A 321 -24.40 17.90 -13.27
CA ARG A 321 -23.17 18.04 -12.48
C ARG A 321 -23.22 17.20 -11.20
N LEU A 322 -24.37 17.20 -10.52
CA LEU A 322 -24.59 16.43 -9.29
C LEU A 322 -24.65 14.92 -9.58
N ALA A 323 -25.23 14.50 -10.71
CA ALA A 323 -25.24 13.11 -11.16
C ALA A 323 -23.82 12.61 -11.47
N LYS A 324 -23.01 13.41 -12.18
CA LYS A 324 -21.57 13.14 -12.39
C LYS A 324 -20.81 13.04 -11.06
N LEU A 325 -21.05 13.94 -10.10
CA LEU A 325 -20.44 13.87 -8.77
C LEU A 325 -20.83 12.57 -8.04
N LYS A 326 -22.11 12.21 -8.04
CA LYS A 326 -22.62 10.97 -7.44
C LYS A 326 -22.02 9.71 -8.08
N LEU A 327 -21.79 9.71 -9.39
CA LEU A 327 -21.12 8.63 -10.13
C LEU A 327 -19.62 8.50 -9.77
N ILE A 328 -18.94 9.59 -9.43
CA ILE A 328 -17.55 9.55 -8.92
C ILE A 328 -17.52 9.04 -7.48
N LEU A 329 -18.43 9.52 -6.63
CA LEU A 329 -18.53 9.11 -5.22
C LEU A 329 -19.00 7.66 -5.05
N SER A 330 -19.77 7.10 -5.99
CA SER A 330 -20.13 5.67 -5.98
C SER A 330 -18.96 4.74 -6.34
N GLY A 331 -17.90 5.28 -6.94
CA GLY A 331 -16.71 4.54 -7.37
C GLY A 331 -16.87 3.72 -8.65
N GLU A 332 -18.09 3.59 -9.19
CA GLU A 332 -18.34 2.83 -10.42
C GLU A 332 -17.49 3.34 -11.60
N PHE A 333 -17.36 4.66 -11.76
CA PHE A 333 -16.55 5.24 -12.82
C PHE A 333 -15.03 5.01 -12.63
N ILE A 334 -14.52 5.03 -11.39
CA ILE A 334 -13.10 4.72 -11.11
C ILE A 334 -12.80 3.26 -11.44
N VAL A 335 -13.74 2.37 -11.14
CA VAL A 335 -13.65 0.95 -11.46
C VAL A 335 -13.63 0.73 -12.98
N ASP A 336 -14.57 1.31 -13.72
CA ASP A 336 -14.59 1.27 -15.19
C ASP A 336 -13.29 1.82 -15.80
N LEU A 337 -12.80 2.96 -15.31
CA LEU A 337 -11.57 3.59 -15.78
C LEU A 337 -10.33 2.73 -15.51
N THR A 338 -10.25 2.12 -14.33
CA THR A 338 -9.15 1.24 -13.95
C THR A 338 -9.16 -0.04 -14.80
N LEU A 339 -10.34 -0.59 -15.06
CA LEU A 339 -10.54 -1.77 -15.91
C LEU A 339 -10.12 -1.49 -17.36
N ASP A 340 -10.56 -0.36 -17.92
CA ASP A 340 -10.20 0.09 -19.27
C ASP A 340 -8.68 0.28 -19.41
N PHE A 341 -8.04 0.91 -18.43
CA PHE A 341 -6.58 1.08 -18.40
C PHE A 341 -5.83 -0.27 -18.32
N LEU A 342 -6.19 -1.15 -17.38
CA LEU A 342 -5.53 -2.44 -17.20
C LEU A 342 -5.71 -3.37 -18.40
N HIS A 343 -6.87 -3.33 -19.06
CA HIS A 343 -7.15 -4.10 -20.27
C HIS A 343 -6.29 -3.62 -21.46
N ARG A 344 -6.25 -2.30 -21.71
CA ARG A 344 -5.46 -1.72 -22.82
C ARG A 344 -3.95 -1.86 -22.65
N HIS A 345 -3.44 -1.73 -21.42
CA HIS A 345 -2.01 -1.69 -21.14
C HIS A 345 -1.46 -3.01 -20.57
N ASN A 346 -2.07 -4.15 -20.91
CA ASN A 346 -1.62 -5.44 -20.40
C ASN A 346 -0.25 -5.86 -20.96
N ASP A 347 0.78 -5.80 -20.11
CA ASP A 347 2.16 -6.17 -20.42
C ASP A 347 2.55 -7.57 -19.86
N SER A 348 1.56 -8.42 -19.56
CA SER A 348 1.77 -9.80 -19.11
C SER A 348 2.38 -10.68 -20.21
N ASP A 349 3.21 -11.64 -19.80
CA ASP A 349 3.96 -12.50 -20.71
C ASP A 349 3.40 -13.94 -20.69
N PRO A 350 2.74 -14.41 -21.78
CA PRO A 350 2.16 -15.75 -21.82
C PRO A 350 3.23 -16.87 -21.80
N LEU A 351 4.50 -16.59 -22.12
CA LEU A 351 5.59 -17.58 -22.05
C LEU A 351 5.99 -17.90 -20.60
N VAL A 352 5.85 -16.95 -19.67
CA VAL A 352 6.00 -17.20 -18.23
C VAL A 352 5.03 -18.29 -17.80
N MET A 353 3.75 -18.16 -18.15
CA MET A 353 2.71 -19.10 -17.73
C MET A 353 2.83 -20.45 -18.43
N LYS A 354 3.24 -20.49 -19.72
CA LYS A 354 3.60 -21.76 -20.38
C LYS A 354 4.76 -22.46 -19.67
N THR A 355 5.77 -21.71 -19.23
CA THR A 355 6.91 -22.27 -18.47
C THR A 355 6.46 -22.84 -17.13
N ILE A 356 5.67 -22.09 -16.34
CA ILE A 356 5.08 -22.55 -15.08
C ILE A 356 4.26 -23.84 -15.32
N LYS A 357 3.35 -23.86 -16.30
CA LYS A 357 2.55 -25.04 -16.65
C LYS A 357 3.41 -26.26 -16.96
N THR A 358 4.51 -26.12 -17.70
CA THR A 358 5.42 -27.24 -18.00
C THR A 358 6.25 -27.72 -16.80
N ALA A 359 6.48 -26.85 -15.81
CA ALA A 359 7.25 -27.16 -14.61
C ALA A 359 6.38 -27.73 -13.46
N VAL A 360 5.06 -27.55 -13.53
CA VAL A 360 4.08 -28.06 -12.57
C VAL A 360 3.66 -29.49 -12.95
N GLU A 361 3.89 -30.42 -12.04
CA GLU A 361 3.49 -31.81 -12.23
C GLU A 361 1.97 -31.97 -12.05
N ASN A 362 1.29 -32.54 -13.06
CA ASN A 362 -0.16 -32.70 -13.11
C ASN A 362 -0.79 -33.49 -11.92
N ARG A 363 0.01 -34.15 -11.08
CA ARG A 363 -0.45 -34.88 -9.89
C ARG A 363 -0.33 -34.08 -8.59
N ASN A 364 0.34 -32.93 -8.60
CA ASN A 364 0.59 -32.14 -7.41
C ASN A 364 -0.44 -31.02 -7.28
N SER A 365 -1.47 -31.26 -6.45
CA SER A 365 -2.57 -30.32 -6.20
C SER A 365 -2.10 -28.95 -5.69
N VAL A 366 -1.02 -28.91 -4.88
CA VAL A 366 -0.47 -27.66 -4.32
C VAL A 366 0.19 -26.80 -5.39
N LEU A 367 0.96 -27.42 -6.30
CA LEU A 367 1.60 -26.70 -7.41
C LEU A 367 0.60 -26.27 -8.50
N HIS A 368 -0.44 -27.08 -8.74
CA HIS A 368 -1.55 -26.70 -9.63
C HIS A 368 -2.28 -25.46 -9.09
N HIS A 369 -2.68 -25.52 -7.83
CA HIS A 369 -3.28 -24.41 -7.08
C HIS A 369 -2.43 -23.13 -7.13
N ALA A 370 -1.11 -23.24 -6.86
CA ALA A 370 -0.18 -22.11 -6.93
C ALA A 370 -0.07 -21.50 -8.34
N ALA A 371 -0.10 -22.32 -9.40
CA ALA A 371 -0.04 -21.85 -10.78
C ALA A 371 -1.31 -21.11 -11.20
N VAL A 372 -2.49 -21.58 -10.77
CA VAL A 372 -3.76 -20.89 -11.07
C VAL A 372 -3.85 -19.54 -10.34
N ILE A 373 -3.41 -19.45 -9.08
CA ILE A 373 -3.28 -18.15 -8.38
C ILE A 373 -2.24 -17.25 -9.07
N SER A 374 -1.09 -17.79 -9.48
CA SER A 374 -0.08 -17.00 -10.19
C SER A 374 -0.63 -16.41 -11.49
N HIS A 375 -1.43 -17.16 -12.25
CA HIS A 375 -2.15 -16.63 -13.41
C HIS A 375 -3.11 -15.50 -13.01
N ALA A 376 -3.87 -15.70 -11.94
CA ALA A 376 -4.84 -14.74 -11.46
C ALA A 376 -4.21 -13.42 -11.02
N TYR A 377 -3.09 -13.46 -10.28
CA TYR A 377 -2.32 -12.26 -9.96
C TYR A 377 -1.79 -11.56 -11.21
N MET A 378 -1.14 -12.30 -12.14
CA MET A 378 -0.58 -11.74 -13.38
C MET A 378 -1.60 -10.97 -14.22
N ASN A 379 -2.82 -11.49 -14.31
CA ASN A 379 -3.90 -10.93 -15.12
C ASN A 379 -4.97 -10.21 -14.28
N ALA A 380 -4.67 -9.85 -13.02
CA ALA A 380 -5.62 -9.21 -12.10
C ALA A 380 -6.22 -7.93 -12.70
N GLY A 381 -7.55 -7.88 -12.83
CA GLY A 381 -8.28 -6.77 -13.44
C GLY A 381 -7.99 -6.49 -14.92
N THR A 382 -7.36 -7.41 -15.66
CA THR A 382 -7.07 -7.24 -17.10
C THR A 382 -8.11 -7.90 -18.02
N THR A 383 -9.05 -8.67 -17.44
CA THR A 383 -10.03 -9.56 -18.10
C THR A 383 -9.46 -10.65 -19.01
N SER A 384 -8.13 -10.82 -19.09
CA SER A 384 -7.49 -11.86 -19.91
C SER A 384 -7.53 -13.23 -19.23
N ASP A 385 -8.48 -14.06 -19.67
CA ASP A 385 -8.63 -15.47 -19.28
C ASP A 385 -8.14 -16.46 -20.36
N THR A 386 -7.48 -15.95 -21.42
CA THR A 386 -7.05 -16.70 -22.61
C THR A 386 -6.27 -17.97 -22.26
N PHE A 387 -5.37 -17.89 -21.27
CA PHE A 387 -4.62 -19.06 -20.82
C PHE A 387 -5.53 -20.14 -20.19
N LEU A 388 -6.59 -19.77 -19.47
CA LEU A 388 -7.52 -20.75 -18.90
C LEU A 388 -8.36 -21.40 -20.01
N ARG A 389 -8.85 -20.63 -20.98
CA ARG A 389 -9.62 -21.12 -22.14
C ARG A 389 -8.81 -22.09 -23.02
N GLU A 390 -7.54 -21.76 -23.31
CA GLU A 390 -6.63 -22.64 -24.04
C GLU A 390 -6.30 -23.94 -23.29
N ASN A 391 -6.51 -24.00 -21.97
CA ASN A 391 -5.99 -25.06 -21.10
C ASN A 391 -7.06 -25.69 -20.19
N LEU A 392 -8.32 -25.71 -20.63
CA LEU A 392 -9.46 -26.27 -19.88
C LEU A 392 -9.24 -27.72 -19.43
N GLU A 393 -8.63 -28.59 -20.24
CA GLU A 393 -8.27 -29.97 -19.83
C GLU A 393 -7.25 -30.05 -18.68
N TRP A 394 -6.41 -29.00 -18.53
CA TRP A 394 -5.45 -28.89 -17.44
C TRP A 394 -6.10 -28.27 -16.19
N LEU A 395 -7.06 -27.35 -16.37
CA LEU A 395 -7.86 -26.78 -15.29
C LEU A 395 -8.81 -27.83 -14.68
N GLY A 396 -9.48 -28.64 -15.51
CA GLY A 396 -10.42 -29.68 -15.10
C GLY A 396 -9.81 -30.84 -14.28
N LYS A 397 -8.47 -30.91 -14.19
CA LYS A 397 -7.74 -31.82 -13.30
C LYS A 397 -7.72 -31.37 -11.84
N ALA A 398 -8.19 -30.14 -11.54
CA ALA A 398 -8.32 -29.63 -10.18
C ALA A 398 -9.38 -30.41 -9.38
N THR A 399 -9.02 -30.83 -8.17
CA THR A 399 -9.89 -31.56 -7.25
C THR A 399 -10.14 -30.78 -5.96
N ASN A 400 -11.35 -30.87 -5.41
CA ASN A 400 -11.75 -30.29 -4.11
C ASN A 400 -11.37 -28.80 -4.01
N TRP A 401 -10.62 -28.39 -2.98
CA TRP A 401 -10.20 -27.00 -2.75
C TRP A 401 -9.33 -26.38 -3.87
N ALA A 402 -8.66 -27.18 -4.69
CA ALA A 402 -8.00 -26.66 -5.89
C ALA A 402 -9.02 -26.24 -6.96
N LYS A 403 -10.17 -26.94 -7.06
CA LYS A 403 -11.28 -26.53 -7.94
C LYS A 403 -11.98 -25.29 -7.40
N PHE A 404 -12.24 -25.22 -6.09
CA PHE A 404 -12.78 -24.02 -5.44
C PHE A 404 -11.93 -22.79 -5.72
N THR A 405 -10.61 -22.90 -5.52
CA THR A 405 -9.70 -21.77 -5.74
C THR A 405 -9.55 -21.46 -7.23
N ALA A 406 -9.62 -22.46 -8.12
CA ALA A 406 -9.62 -22.23 -9.56
C ALA A 406 -10.82 -21.39 -10.03
N THR A 407 -12.04 -21.71 -9.58
CA THR A 407 -13.22 -20.89 -9.90
C THR A 407 -13.13 -19.51 -9.22
N ALA A 408 -12.71 -19.45 -7.95
CA ALA A 408 -12.50 -18.18 -7.24
C ALA A 408 -11.49 -17.25 -7.93
N SER A 409 -10.45 -17.81 -8.56
CA SER A 409 -9.40 -17.07 -9.25
C SER A 409 -9.88 -16.29 -10.48
N LEU A 410 -11.02 -16.68 -11.07
CA LEU A 410 -11.69 -15.90 -12.12
C LEU A 410 -12.13 -14.54 -11.61
N GLY A 411 -12.54 -14.46 -10.33
CA GLY A 411 -12.92 -13.19 -9.69
C GLY A 411 -11.78 -12.17 -9.69
N VAL A 412 -10.54 -12.64 -9.51
CA VAL A 412 -9.34 -11.78 -9.53
C VAL A 412 -8.99 -11.33 -10.95
N VAL A 413 -9.07 -12.23 -11.95
CA VAL A 413 -8.84 -11.88 -13.37
C VAL A 413 -9.85 -10.85 -13.88
N HIS A 414 -11.12 -11.01 -13.48
CA HIS A 414 -12.22 -10.11 -13.83
C HIS A 414 -12.51 -9.04 -12.78
N LYS A 415 -11.57 -8.78 -11.83
CA LYS A 415 -11.70 -7.74 -10.81
C LYS A 415 -12.05 -6.41 -11.47
N GLY A 416 -13.18 -5.83 -11.05
CA GLY A 416 -13.69 -4.58 -11.63
C GLY A 416 -14.82 -4.75 -12.64
N HIS A 417 -15.05 -5.94 -13.20
CA HIS A 417 -16.07 -6.11 -14.24
C HIS A 417 -17.51 -6.25 -13.70
N VAL A 418 -17.98 -5.20 -13.03
CA VAL A 418 -19.22 -5.16 -12.23
C VAL A 418 -20.50 -5.39 -13.06
N ARG A 419 -20.54 -4.93 -14.32
CA ARG A 419 -21.75 -5.02 -15.16
C ARG A 419 -22.02 -6.41 -15.72
N GLU A 420 -20.97 -7.18 -16.01
CA GLU A 420 -21.07 -8.47 -16.71
C GLU A 420 -20.64 -9.66 -15.84
N SER A 421 -20.28 -9.43 -14.57
CA SER A 421 -19.86 -10.45 -13.60
C SER A 421 -20.80 -11.66 -13.55
N MET A 422 -22.11 -11.40 -13.49
CA MET A 422 -23.16 -12.43 -13.52
C MET A 422 -23.12 -13.27 -14.79
N ASN A 423 -22.94 -12.66 -15.97
CA ASN A 423 -22.90 -13.38 -17.25
C ASN A 423 -21.63 -14.23 -17.36
N LEU A 424 -20.48 -13.70 -16.89
CA LEU A 424 -19.20 -14.40 -16.90
C LEU A 424 -19.17 -15.61 -15.95
N LEU A 425 -19.81 -15.49 -14.78
CA LEU A 425 -19.83 -16.53 -13.76
C LEU A 425 -21.07 -17.44 -13.85
N ALA A 426 -22.08 -17.12 -14.67
CA ALA A 426 -23.29 -17.93 -14.88
C ALA A 426 -23.03 -19.44 -15.09
N PRO A 427 -21.99 -19.91 -15.83
CA PRO A 427 -21.73 -21.35 -16.00
C PRO A 427 -21.24 -22.06 -14.73
N TYR A 428 -20.78 -21.31 -13.72
CA TYR A 428 -20.22 -21.82 -12.47
C TYR A 428 -21.10 -21.51 -11.24
N LEU A 429 -22.03 -20.57 -11.35
CA LEU A 429 -23.02 -20.24 -10.34
C LEU A 429 -24.05 -21.38 -10.18
N PRO A 430 -24.66 -21.53 -8.99
CA PRO A 430 -25.66 -22.58 -8.74
C PRO A 430 -26.93 -22.36 -9.59
N GLN A 431 -27.06 -23.10 -10.69
CA GLN A 431 -28.27 -23.18 -11.49
C GLN A 431 -29.12 -24.36 -11.02
N GLY A 432 -30.32 -24.07 -10.50
CA GLY A 432 -31.20 -25.06 -9.87
C GLY A 432 -31.56 -26.23 -10.78
N GLY A 433 -30.84 -27.35 -10.65
CA GLY A 433 -31.04 -28.58 -11.42
C GLY A 433 -29.78 -29.18 -12.07
N MET A 434 -28.71 -28.40 -12.27
CA MET A 434 -27.46 -28.87 -12.88
C MET A 434 -26.23 -28.45 -12.05
N SER A 435 -25.92 -29.19 -10.99
CA SER A 435 -24.69 -28.99 -10.21
C SER A 435 -23.46 -29.51 -10.95
N THR A 436 -22.43 -28.67 -11.08
CA THR A 436 -21.14 -29.05 -11.68
C THR A 436 -20.13 -29.51 -10.62
N SER A 437 -20.19 -28.92 -9.42
CA SER A 437 -19.56 -29.37 -8.17
C SER A 437 -19.80 -28.31 -7.08
N PRO A 438 -20.13 -28.68 -5.83
CA PRO A 438 -20.27 -27.73 -4.72
C PRO A 438 -19.03 -26.83 -4.50
N TYR A 439 -17.82 -27.35 -4.80
CA TYR A 439 -16.59 -26.56 -4.76
C TYR A 439 -16.54 -25.47 -5.86
N SER A 440 -17.08 -25.74 -7.05
CA SER A 440 -17.13 -24.74 -8.11
C SER A 440 -18.18 -23.69 -7.81
N GLU A 441 -19.35 -24.10 -7.32
CA GLU A 441 -20.45 -23.20 -6.96
C GLU A 441 -20.04 -22.26 -5.81
N GLY A 442 -19.47 -22.79 -4.72
CA GLY A 442 -18.89 -21.97 -3.65
C GLY A 442 -17.75 -21.07 -4.14
N GLY A 443 -16.90 -21.57 -5.03
CA GLY A 443 -15.82 -20.78 -5.64
C GLY A 443 -16.34 -19.63 -6.52
N ALA A 444 -17.48 -19.82 -7.20
CA ALA A 444 -18.13 -18.78 -8.01
C ALA A 444 -18.79 -17.69 -7.14
N LEU A 445 -19.42 -18.05 -6.01
CA LEU A 445 -19.94 -17.08 -5.05
C LEU A 445 -18.81 -16.25 -4.42
N TYR A 446 -17.67 -16.87 -4.14
CA TYR A 446 -16.48 -16.14 -3.69
C TYR A 446 -15.89 -15.25 -4.80
N ALA A 447 -15.85 -15.71 -6.05
CA ALA A 447 -15.44 -14.90 -7.21
C ALA A 447 -16.33 -13.66 -7.42
N MET A 448 -17.66 -13.78 -7.26
CA MET A 448 -18.57 -12.63 -7.29
C MET A 448 -18.19 -11.59 -6.23
N GLY A 449 -17.91 -12.04 -5.00
CA GLY A 449 -17.45 -11.16 -3.93
C GLY A 449 -16.14 -10.41 -4.25
N LEU A 450 -15.16 -11.10 -4.84
CA LEU A 450 -13.89 -10.51 -5.27
C LEU A 450 -14.12 -9.41 -6.35
N ILE A 451 -14.95 -9.68 -7.37
CA ILE A 451 -15.26 -8.69 -8.41
C ILE A 451 -15.95 -7.45 -7.84
N HIS A 452 -16.86 -7.63 -6.87
CA HIS A 452 -17.65 -6.55 -6.25
C HIS A 452 -17.06 -6.03 -4.92
N ALA A 453 -15.83 -6.43 -4.57
CA ALA A 453 -15.21 -6.09 -3.29
C ALA A 453 -15.08 -4.57 -3.09
N ASN A 454 -15.44 -4.10 -1.88
CA ASN A 454 -15.43 -2.68 -1.49
C ASN A 454 -16.33 -1.75 -2.34
N LYS A 455 -17.43 -2.27 -2.92
CA LYS A 455 -18.35 -1.50 -3.79
C LYS A 455 -19.82 -1.54 -3.36
N GLY A 456 -20.15 -2.27 -2.29
CA GLY A 456 -21.51 -2.61 -1.88
C GLY A 456 -22.36 -1.47 -1.29
N PHE A 457 -22.31 -0.26 -1.86
CA PHE A 457 -23.02 0.90 -1.30
C PHE A 457 -23.96 1.65 -2.26
N ALA A 458 -23.48 2.20 -3.38
CA ALA A 458 -24.26 3.17 -4.19
C ALA A 458 -24.67 2.68 -5.59
N GLY A 459 -24.08 1.58 -6.07
CA GLY A 459 -24.35 1.06 -7.41
C GLY A 459 -25.63 0.23 -7.47
N SER A 460 -26.52 0.56 -8.42
CA SER A 460 -27.79 -0.15 -8.62
C SER A 460 -27.60 -1.68 -8.80
N GLY A 461 -26.52 -2.10 -9.46
CA GLY A 461 -26.17 -3.52 -9.63
C GLY A 461 -25.55 -4.21 -8.40
N ASN A 462 -25.06 -3.45 -7.41
CA ASN A 462 -24.39 -4.03 -6.24
C ASN A 462 -25.38 -4.48 -5.17
N ASN A 463 -26.52 -3.79 -5.00
CA ASN A 463 -27.61 -4.28 -4.16
C ASN A 463 -28.16 -5.62 -4.69
N VAL A 464 -28.37 -5.72 -6.01
CA VAL A 464 -28.77 -6.97 -6.68
C VAL A 464 -27.77 -8.10 -6.42
N THR A 465 -26.47 -7.80 -6.45
CA THR A 465 -25.41 -8.80 -6.17
C THR A 465 -25.41 -9.22 -4.69
N MET A 466 -25.58 -8.28 -3.76
CA MET A 466 -25.64 -8.56 -2.32
C MET A 466 -26.88 -9.38 -1.95
N GLU A 467 -28.05 -9.02 -2.51
CA GLU A 467 -29.29 -9.79 -2.37
C GLU A 467 -29.17 -11.19 -2.96
N TYR A 468 -28.56 -11.33 -4.14
CA TYR A 468 -28.28 -12.63 -4.76
C TYR A 468 -27.40 -13.49 -3.85
N LEU A 469 -26.34 -12.94 -3.26
CA LEU A 469 -25.47 -13.66 -2.33
C LEU A 469 -26.18 -14.04 -1.02
N ARG A 470 -27.01 -13.14 -0.44
CA ARG A 470 -27.86 -13.45 0.73
C ARG A 470 -28.85 -14.58 0.41
N ASN A 471 -29.47 -14.54 -0.78
CA ASN A 471 -30.38 -15.59 -1.25
C ASN A 471 -29.64 -16.91 -1.51
N ALA A 472 -28.44 -16.88 -2.10
CA ALA A 472 -27.59 -18.05 -2.28
C ALA A 472 -27.20 -18.68 -0.93
N LEU A 473 -26.86 -17.88 0.09
CA LEU A 473 -26.57 -18.37 1.44
C LEU A 473 -27.80 -19.06 2.07
N LYS A 474 -28.98 -18.44 1.98
CA LYS A 474 -30.24 -19.01 2.48
C LYS A 474 -30.62 -20.31 1.76
N ASN A 475 -30.33 -20.41 0.47
CA ASN A 475 -30.62 -21.58 -0.37
C ASN A 475 -29.52 -22.66 -0.36
N ALA A 476 -28.36 -22.41 0.23
CA ALA A 476 -27.23 -23.35 0.27
C ALA A 476 -27.47 -24.60 1.14
N GLY A 477 -28.59 -24.67 1.87
CA GLY A 477 -28.95 -25.82 2.68
C GLY A 477 -27.88 -26.12 3.73
N SER A 478 -27.29 -27.32 3.65
CA SER A 478 -26.22 -27.80 4.55
C SER A 478 -24.85 -27.95 3.87
N ASP A 479 -24.69 -27.47 2.63
CA ASP A 479 -23.43 -27.63 1.89
C ASP A 479 -22.38 -26.61 2.35
N GLU A 480 -21.51 -27.03 3.28
CA GLU A 480 -20.48 -26.19 3.92
C GLU A 480 -19.61 -25.43 2.91
N THR A 481 -19.33 -26.01 1.75
CA THR A 481 -18.49 -25.40 0.70
C THR A 481 -19.17 -24.22 -0.01
N VAL A 482 -20.49 -24.32 -0.23
CA VAL A 482 -21.30 -23.26 -0.84
C VAL A 482 -21.55 -22.16 0.19
N GLN A 483 -21.89 -22.52 1.44
CA GLN A 483 -22.00 -21.59 2.56
C GLN A 483 -20.71 -20.81 2.78
N HIS A 484 -19.54 -21.47 2.81
CA HIS A 484 -18.24 -20.81 2.97
C HIS A 484 -17.95 -19.79 1.85
N GLY A 485 -18.20 -20.18 0.60
CA GLY A 485 -18.05 -19.28 -0.56
C GLY A 485 -19.01 -18.09 -0.51
N ALA A 486 -20.26 -18.32 -0.13
CA ALA A 486 -21.27 -17.27 0.07
C ALA A 486 -20.87 -16.31 1.19
N CYS A 487 -20.47 -16.80 2.37
CA CYS A 487 -20.03 -15.95 3.49
C CYS A 487 -18.84 -15.06 3.09
N LEU A 488 -17.78 -15.62 2.49
CA LEU A 488 -16.65 -14.82 2.01
C LEU A 488 -17.06 -13.81 0.93
N GLY A 489 -17.97 -14.19 0.04
CA GLY A 489 -18.51 -13.30 -0.99
C GLY A 489 -19.28 -12.11 -0.42
N ILE A 490 -20.19 -12.39 0.52
CA ILE A 490 -20.97 -11.40 1.29
C ILE A 490 -20.05 -10.45 2.05
N GLY A 491 -19.03 -10.97 2.74
CA GLY A 491 -18.07 -10.16 3.50
C GLY A 491 -17.26 -9.21 2.62
N LEU A 492 -16.88 -9.63 1.41
CA LEU A 492 -16.17 -8.77 0.45
C LEU A 492 -17.06 -7.68 -0.16
N CYS A 493 -18.29 -8.03 -0.55
CA CYS A 493 -19.28 -7.07 -1.07
C CYS A 493 -19.62 -6.01 -0.01
N GLY A 494 -19.91 -6.45 1.22
CA GLY A 494 -20.31 -5.62 2.36
C GLY A 494 -19.16 -5.03 3.17
N LEU A 495 -17.95 -4.92 2.63
CA LEU A 495 -16.77 -4.42 3.35
C LEU A 495 -17.05 -3.07 4.01
N ALA A 496 -16.94 -3.01 5.34
CA ALA A 496 -17.22 -1.82 6.17
C ALA A 496 -18.59 -1.15 5.92
N SER A 497 -19.62 -1.91 5.52
CA SER A 497 -20.98 -1.38 5.37
C SER A 497 -21.68 -1.13 6.70
N HIS A 498 -21.24 -1.78 7.78
CA HIS A 498 -21.90 -1.80 9.10
C HIS A 498 -23.36 -2.29 9.07
N ASP A 499 -23.71 -3.15 8.12
CA ASP A 499 -25.04 -3.75 8.02
C ASP A 499 -25.27 -4.84 9.10
N TYR A 500 -26.17 -4.54 10.03
CA TYR A 500 -26.53 -5.43 11.13
C TYR A 500 -27.45 -6.58 10.71
N GLU A 501 -28.19 -6.49 9.61
CA GLU A 501 -29.03 -7.61 9.16
C GLU A 501 -28.17 -8.77 8.65
N VAL A 502 -27.16 -8.44 7.86
CA VAL A 502 -26.22 -9.42 7.29
C VAL A 502 -25.38 -10.04 8.40
N TYR A 503 -25.06 -9.29 9.45
CA TYR A 503 -24.43 -9.84 10.66
C TYR A 503 -25.29 -10.94 11.31
N GLU A 504 -26.59 -10.75 11.51
CA GLU A 504 -27.47 -11.78 12.11
C GLU A 504 -27.63 -13.02 11.21
N GLU A 505 -27.67 -12.83 9.89
CA GLU A 505 -27.65 -13.94 8.91
C GLU A 505 -26.33 -14.75 9.02
N LEU A 506 -25.18 -14.09 9.10
CA LEU A 506 -23.88 -14.74 9.28
C LEU A 506 -23.71 -15.37 10.66
N LYS A 507 -24.25 -14.76 11.73
CA LYS A 507 -24.26 -15.30 13.09
C LYS A 507 -25.04 -16.62 13.17
N THR A 508 -26.13 -16.74 12.39
CA THR A 508 -26.89 -18.00 12.27
C THR A 508 -26.04 -19.12 11.65
N VAL A 509 -25.26 -18.82 10.61
CA VAL A 509 -24.31 -19.78 9.99
C VAL A 509 -23.19 -20.14 10.96
N LEU A 510 -22.65 -19.16 11.68
CA LEU A 510 -21.60 -19.37 12.69
C LEU A 510 -22.06 -20.34 13.78
N PHE A 511 -23.26 -20.13 14.34
CA PHE A 511 -23.87 -20.99 15.37
C PHE A 511 -24.33 -22.37 14.87
N THR A 512 -24.20 -22.66 13.57
CA THR A 512 -24.37 -24.03 13.04
C THR A 512 -23.16 -24.93 13.38
N ASP A 513 -22.06 -24.37 13.91
CA ASP A 513 -20.81 -25.05 14.33
C ASP A 513 -20.16 -25.90 13.21
N SER A 514 -20.43 -25.56 11.95
CA SER A 514 -19.73 -26.14 10.78
C SER A 514 -18.31 -25.57 10.70
N ALA A 515 -17.32 -26.47 10.70
CA ALA A 515 -15.91 -26.07 10.76
C ALA A 515 -15.45 -25.20 9.56
N VAL A 516 -16.03 -25.40 8.37
CA VAL A 516 -15.64 -24.65 7.16
C VAL A 516 -16.53 -23.42 6.95
N ALA A 517 -17.85 -23.55 7.10
CA ALA A 517 -18.76 -22.41 6.96
C ALA A 517 -18.54 -21.38 8.08
N GLY A 518 -18.30 -21.81 9.32
CA GLY A 518 -18.03 -20.94 10.47
C GLY A 518 -16.73 -20.12 10.35
N GLU A 519 -15.68 -20.65 9.71
CA GLU A 519 -14.46 -19.89 9.38
C GLU A 519 -14.77 -18.75 8.40
N GLY A 520 -15.58 -19.04 7.38
CA GLY A 520 -16.05 -18.04 6.41
C GLY A 520 -16.97 -16.99 7.05
N ALA A 521 -17.89 -17.41 7.92
CA ALA A 521 -18.81 -16.53 8.64
C ALA A 521 -18.07 -15.60 9.62
N GLY A 522 -17.13 -16.12 10.41
CA GLY A 522 -16.33 -15.32 11.36
C GLY A 522 -15.49 -14.24 10.65
N LEU A 523 -14.85 -14.59 9.52
CA LEU A 523 -14.14 -13.63 8.67
C LEU A 523 -15.09 -12.59 8.06
N ALA A 524 -16.25 -13.02 7.54
CA ALA A 524 -17.24 -12.14 6.91
C ALA A 524 -17.85 -11.13 7.90
N ILE A 525 -18.12 -11.54 9.14
CA ILE A 525 -18.57 -10.64 10.21
C ILE A 525 -17.53 -9.53 10.46
N GLY A 526 -16.25 -9.88 10.53
CA GLY A 526 -15.17 -8.90 10.68
C GLY A 526 -14.97 -7.98 9.49
N LEU A 527 -15.25 -8.45 8.26
CA LEU A 527 -15.21 -7.64 7.05
C LEU A 527 -16.34 -6.61 7.00
N ILE A 528 -17.57 -6.98 7.42
CA ILE A 528 -18.74 -6.08 7.43
C ILE A 528 -18.65 -5.06 8.56
N LEU A 529 -18.26 -5.51 9.75
CA LEU A 529 -18.09 -4.69 10.95
C LEU A 529 -16.66 -4.17 11.12
N LEU A 530 -15.94 -4.02 10.00
CA LEU A 530 -14.56 -3.55 9.95
C LEU A 530 -14.42 -2.17 10.62
N GLY A 531 -13.55 -2.06 11.62
CA GLY A 531 -13.39 -0.85 12.42
C GLY A 531 -14.60 -0.46 13.28
N ALA A 532 -15.66 -1.27 13.40
CA ALA A 532 -16.89 -0.92 14.12
C ALA A 532 -16.77 -0.99 15.66
N GLY A 533 -15.73 -1.64 16.19
CA GLY A 533 -15.62 -2.09 17.58
C GLY A 533 -15.58 -1.01 18.67
N GLY A 534 -15.50 0.27 18.30
CA GLY A 534 -15.57 1.40 19.24
C GLY A 534 -16.98 1.85 19.62
N GLU A 535 -18.03 1.39 18.92
CA GLU A 535 -19.42 1.74 19.23
C GLU A 535 -20.00 0.79 20.31
N GLN A 536 -20.84 1.32 21.22
CA GLN A 536 -21.29 0.59 22.42
C GLN A 536 -21.99 -0.75 22.11
N ARG A 537 -22.79 -0.80 21.02
CA ARG A 537 -23.45 -2.03 20.54
C ARG A 537 -22.46 -3.05 19.97
N ASN A 538 -21.39 -2.59 19.31
CA ASN A 538 -20.39 -3.46 18.71
C ASN A 538 -19.43 -4.06 19.76
N GLY A 539 -19.31 -3.41 20.93
CA GLY A 539 -18.68 -3.99 22.12
C GLY A 539 -19.44 -5.20 22.70
N GLU A 540 -20.71 -5.40 22.36
CA GLU A 540 -21.45 -6.63 22.69
C GLU A 540 -21.16 -7.73 21.66
N ILE A 541 -21.15 -7.40 20.37
CA ILE A 541 -20.80 -8.33 19.28
C ILE A 541 -19.39 -8.93 19.48
N VAL A 542 -18.41 -8.12 19.90
CA VAL A 542 -17.06 -8.60 20.23
C VAL A 542 -17.07 -9.61 21.39
N LYS A 543 -17.95 -9.42 22.39
CA LYS A 543 -18.10 -10.36 23.51
C LYS A 543 -18.79 -11.64 23.09
N ASP A 544 -19.83 -11.56 22.26
CA ASP A 544 -20.52 -12.71 21.67
C ASP A 544 -19.54 -13.60 20.87
N LEU A 545 -18.74 -12.98 19.98
CA LEU A 545 -17.73 -13.68 19.18
C LEU A 545 -16.63 -14.30 20.04
N LEU A 546 -16.18 -13.62 21.10
CA LEU A 546 -15.15 -14.14 22.00
C LEU A 546 -15.68 -15.27 22.88
N ALA A 547 -16.92 -15.17 23.38
CA ALA A 547 -17.58 -16.25 24.11
C ALA A 547 -17.73 -17.49 23.21
N TYR A 548 -18.21 -17.32 21.98
CA TYR A 548 -18.34 -18.44 21.03
C TYR A 548 -16.98 -19.06 20.65
N ALA A 549 -15.92 -18.25 20.55
CA ALA A 549 -14.56 -18.73 20.34
C ALA A 549 -13.99 -19.55 21.53
N HIS A 550 -14.52 -19.38 22.75
CA HIS A 550 -14.20 -20.24 23.91
C HIS A 550 -15.06 -21.51 23.96
N ASP A 551 -16.30 -21.46 23.46
CA ASP A 551 -17.24 -22.58 23.51
C ASP A 551 -17.01 -23.62 22.40
N THR A 552 -16.67 -23.19 21.18
CA THR A 552 -16.39 -24.09 20.05
C THR A 552 -15.05 -24.80 20.20
N LYS A 553 -14.93 -26.00 19.63
CA LYS A 553 -13.70 -26.81 19.58
C LYS A 553 -13.04 -26.80 18.20
N HIS A 554 -13.63 -26.13 17.23
CA HIS A 554 -13.16 -26.10 15.86
C HIS A 554 -12.16 -24.96 15.65
N GLU A 555 -10.86 -25.30 15.58
CA GLU A 555 -9.76 -24.32 15.38
C GLU A 555 -10.02 -23.32 14.24
N LYS A 556 -10.66 -23.76 13.17
CA LYS A 556 -11.07 -22.95 12.01
C LYS A 556 -12.08 -21.85 12.39
N ILE A 557 -13.08 -22.19 13.20
CA ILE A 557 -14.07 -21.24 13.72
C ILE A 557 -13.39 -20.27 14.68
N ILE A 558 -12.58 -20.77 15.61
CA ILE A 558 -11.81 -19.92 16.56
C ILE A 558 -10.96 -18.91 15.77
N ARG A 559 -10.18 -19.35 14.77
CA ARG A 559 -9.38 -18.45 13.91
C ARG A 559 -10.24 -17.43 13.15
N GLY A 560 -11.38 -17.86 12.61
CA GLY A 560 -12.33 -16.96 11.94
C GLY A 560 -12.87 -15.88 12.88
N CYS A 561 -13.33 -16.26 14.07
CA CYS A 561 -13.86 -15.34 15.09
C CYS A 561 -12.79 -14.35 15.59
N VAL A 562 -11.60 -14.82 15.96
CA VAL A 562 -10.56 -13.94 16.51
C VAL A 562 -9.96 -13.01 15.46
N MET A 563 -9.91 -13.43 14.19
CA MET A 563 -9.58 -12.55 13.08
C MET A 563 -10.71 -11.54 12.83
N GLY A 564 -11.97 -11.96 12.92
CA GLY A 564 -13.12 -11.06 12.86
C GLY A 564 -13.04 -9.95 13.92
N ILE A 565 -12.74 -10.31 15.16
CA ILE A 565 -12.50 -9.39 16.28
C ILE A 565 -11.32 -8.44 15.99
N ALA A 566 -10.22 -8.93 15.41
CA ALA A 566 -9.08 -8.10 15.03
C ALA A 566 -9.46 -7.05 13.97
N LEU A 567 -10.25 -7.42 12.97
CA LEU A 567 -10.77 -6.51 11.95
C LEU A 567 -11.74 -5.47 12.54
N MET A 568 -12.63 -5.86 13.45
CA MET A 568 -13.52 -4.92 14.14
C MET A 568 -12.79 -3.81 14.90
N MET A 569 -11.54 -4.05 15.33
CA MET A 569 -10.70 -3.07 16.03
C MET A 569 -9.77 -2.24 15.13
N TYR A 570 -9.91 -2.34 13.81
CA TYR A 570 -9.12 -1.55 12.85
C TYR A 570 -9.15 -0.04 13.15
N GLU A 571 -7.97 0.58 13.22
CA GLU A 571 -7.74 2.00 13.55
C GLU A 571 -8.50 2.49 14.82
N ARG A 572 -8.66 1.63 15.83
CA ARG A 572 -9.25 1.99 17.13
C ARG A 572 -8.22 2.41 18.21
N GLU A 573 -6.93 2.16 17.98
CA GLU A 573 -5.81 2.56 18.86
C GLU A 573 -6.08 2.22 20.34
N GLU A 574 -5.94 3.18 21.26
CA GLU A 574 -6.08 3.03 22.72
C GLU A 574 -7.42 2.39 23.15
N GLN A 575 -8.49 2.50 22.34
CA GLN A 575 -9.79 1.88 22.64
C GLN A 575 -9.73 0.33 22.61
N ALA A 576 -8.77 -0.25 21.90
CA ALA A 576 -8.60 -1.70 21.79
C ALA A 576 -7.72 -2.30 22.90
N ASP A 577 -6.99 -1.49 23.68
CA ASP A 577 -5.96 -1.98 24.60
C ASP A 577 -6.49 -2.95 25.66
N ALA A 578 -7.68 -2.70 26.22
CA ALA A 578 -8.31 -3.58 27.20
C ALA A 578 -8.62 -4.97 26.63
N LEU A 579 -9.10 -5.03 25.38
CA LEU A 579 -9.36 -6.28 24.68
C LEU A 579 -8.06 -6.99 24.30
N ILE A 580 -7.04 -6.25 23.87
CA ILE A 580 -5.72 -6.81 23.57
C ILE A 580 -5.12 -7.45 24.83
N GLU A 581 -5.23 -6.82 26.00
CA GLU A 581 -4.78 -7.41 27.27
C GLU A 581 -5.57 -8.66 27.68
N GLN A 582 -6.87 -8.73 27.35
CA GLN A 582 -7.68 -9.93 27.56
C GLN A 582 -7.21 -11.06 26.64
N LEU A 583 -7.16 -10.82 25.32
CA LEU A 583 -6.78 -11.81 24.31
C LEU A 583 -5.35 -12.33 24.49
N THR A 584 -4.39 -11.46 24.86
CA THR A 584 -2.97 -11.85 25.01
C THR A 584 -2.66 -12.61 26.29
N ARG A 585 -3.51 -12.52 27.32
CA ARG A 585 -3.38 -13.30 28.56
C ARG A 585 -4.14 -14.63 28.50
N ASP A 586 -4.81 -14.94 27.40
CA ASP A 586 -5.62 -16.14 27.30
C ASP A 586 -4.80 -17.44 27.27
N LYS A 587 -5.41 -18.54 27.74
CA LYS A 587 -4.80 -19.87 27.74
C LYS A 587 -4.71 -20.44 26.32
N ASP A 588 -5.68 -20.18 25.46
CA ASP A 588 -5.71 -20.70 24.10
C ASP A 588 -4.70 -19.96 23.19
N PRO A 589 -3.73 -20.66 22.57
CA PRO A 589 -2.82 -20.06 21.59
C PRO A 589 -3.51 -19.41 20.39
N LEU A 590 -4.68 -19.88 19.95
CA LEU A 590 -5.43 -19.31 18.83
C LEU A 590 -6.05 -17.95 19.21
N ILE A 591 -6.47 -17.78 20.46
CA ILE A 591 -6.98 -16.51 20.98
C ILE A 591 -5.83 -15.51 21.16
N ARG A 592 -4.68 -15.96 21.68
CA ARG A 592 -3.45 -15.12 21.71
C ARG A 592 -2.95 -14.75 20.31
N TYR A 593 -3.07 -15.65 19.33
CA TYR A 593 -2.77 -15.39 17.91
C TYR A 593 -3.65 -14.26 17.38
N GLY A 594 -4.96 -14.32 17.65
CA GLY A 594 -5.90 -13.23 17.39
C GLY A 594 -5.47 -11.91 18.02
N GLY A 595 -5.10 -11.93 19.30
CA GLY A 595 -4.63 -10.74 20.03
C GLY A 595 -3.43 -10.04 19.40
N MET A 596 -2.52 -10.76 18.72
CA MET A 596 -1.42 -10.16 17.95
C MET A 596 -1.95 -9.38 16.74
N TYR A 597 -2.91 -9.94 16.01
CA TYR A 597 -3.55 -9.24 14.89
C TYR A 597 -4.47 -8.11 15.34
N THR A 598 -5.17 -8.23 16.47
CA THR A 598 -5.95 -7.12 17.07
C THR A 598 -5.04 -5.94 17.38
N LEU A 599 -3.87 -6.19 17.99
CA LEU A 599 -2.85 -5.16 18.25
C LEU A 599 -2.32 -4.54 16.94
N ALA A 600 -2.12 -5.35 15.89
CA ALA A 600 -1.64 -4.88 14.59
C ALA A 600 -2.66 -4.01 13.83
N MET A 601 -3.94 -4.40 13.84
CA MET A 601 -5.02 -3.68 13.16
C MET A 601 -5.41 -2.40 13.92
N ALA A 602 -5.40 -2.42 15.26
CA ALA A 602 -5.70 -1.25 16.08
C ALA A 602 -4.67 -0.13 15.93
N TYR A 603 -3.39 -0.49 15.76
CA TYR A 603 -2.25 0.45 15.63
C TYR A 603 -1.65 0.48 14.21
N ALA A 604 -2.42 0.09 13.19
CA ALA A 604 -1.97 0.02 11.80
C ALA A 604 -1.39 1.38 11.35
N GLY A 605 -0.12 1.39 10.92
CA GLY A 605 0.56 2.58 10.44
C GLY A 605 0.84 3.68 11.48
N THR A 606 0.66 3.43 12.77
CA THR A 606 0.90 4.43 13.84
C THR A 606 2.35 4.47 14.35
N ALA A 607 3.16 3.45 14.05
CA ALA A 607 4.52 3.28 14.59
C ALA A 607 4.64 3.33 16.13
N ASN A 608 3.57 3.00 16.88
CA ASN A 608 3.56 3.13 18.34
C ASN A 608 4.56 2.19 19.05
N ASN A 609 5.49 2.80 19.80
CA ASN A 609 6.51 2.11 20.58
C ASN A 609 5.95 1.11 21.63
N THR A 610 4.78 1.36 22.22
CA THR A 610 4.18 0.43 23.20
C THR A 610 3.73 -0.86 22.52
N ALA A 611 3.06 -0.75 21.37
CA ALA A 611 2.62 -1.87 20.56
C ALA A 611 3.79 -2.69 20.01
N ILE A 612 4.82 -2.01 19.47
CA ILE A 612 6.06 -2.64 19.00
C ILE A 612 6.75 -3.43 20.13
N ARG A 613 6.88 -2.83 21.33
CA ARG A 613 7.47 -3.50 22.50
C ARG A 613 6.66 -4.73 22.93
N ARG A 614 5.32 -4.64 22.93
CA ARG A 614 4.43 -5.78 23.23
C ARG A 614 4.62 -6.92 22.22
N LEU A 615 4.62 -6.63 20.92
CA LEU A 615 4.85 -7.64 19.88
C LEU A 615 6.24 -8.31 20.00
N LEU A 616 7.30 -7.53 20.17
CA LEU A 616 8.66 -8.05 20.33
C LEU A 616 8.81 -8.93 21.58
N HIS A 617 8.18 -8.55 22.69
CA HIS A 617 8.15 -9.38 23.90
C HIS A 617 7.47 -10.72 23.63
N VAL A 618 6.25 -10.71 23.07
CA VAL A 618 5.47 -11.95 22.80
C VAL A 618 6.17 -12.85 21.77
N ALA A 619 6.84 -12.27 20.76
CA ALA A 619 7.62 -13.02 19.76
C ALA A 619 8.76 -13.86 20.36
N VAL A 620 9.23 -13.53 21.57
CA VAL A 620 10.25 -14.29 22.31
C VAL A 620 9.63 -15.11 23.44
N SER A 621 8.68 -14.53 24.18
CA SER A 621 8.16 -15.10 25.44
C SER A 621 7.07 -16.16 25.28
N ASP A 622 6.25 -16.11 24.22
CA ASP A 622 5.23 -17.15 24.01
C ASP A 622 5.90 -18.50 23.69
N VAL A 623 5.18 -19.59 23.93
CA VAL A 623 5.61 -20.96 23.62
C VAL A 623 5.10 -21.40 22.24
N SER A 624 3.97 -20.85 21.77
CA SER A 624 3.36 -21.21 20.50
C SER A 624 4.07 -20.54 19.31
N ASP A 625 4.52 -21.36 18.37
CA ASP A 625 5.18 -20.90 17.15
C ASP A 625 4.25 -20.14 16.20
N ASP A 626 2.94 -20.37 16.26
CA ASP A 626 1.95 -19.59 15.51
C ASP A 626 1.83 -18.16 16.06
N VAL A 627 1.78 -18.02 17.40
CA VAL A 627 1.73 -16.70 18.06
C VAL A 627 3.02 -15.94 17.82
N ARG A 628 4.18 -16.62 17.88
CA ARG A 628 5.49 -16.03 17.52
C ARG A 628 5.54 -15.55 16.06
N ARG A 629 5.08 -16.38 15.11
CA ARG A 629 4.98 -15.99 13.69
C ARG A 629 4.09 -14.77 13.51
N ALA A 630 2.91 -14.76 14.14
CA ALA A 630 2.00 -13.62 14.10
C ALA A 630 2.66 -12.36 14.65
N ALA A 631 3.22 -12.41 15.86
CA ALA A 631 3.82 -11.26 16.53
C ALA A 631 4.87 -10.54 15.68
N VAL A 632 5.73 -11.29 14.97
CA VAL A 632 6.71 -10.70 14.05
C VAL A 632 6.07 -10.17 12.77
N THR A 633 5.18 -10.93 12.13
CA THR A 633 4.44 -10.47 10.92
C THR A 633 3.70 -9.16 11.19
N CYS A 634 3.08 -9.04 12.36
CA CYS A 634 2.33 -7.87 12.83
C CYS A 634 3.16 -6.59 12.91
N LEU A 635 4.49 -6.66 13.08
CA LEU A 635 5.38 -5.49 13.03
C LEU A 635 5.29 -4.77 11.67
N GLY A 636 5.08 -5.52 10.58
CA GLY A 636 4.93 -4.95 9.24
C GLY A 636 3.72 -4.03 9.10
N PHE A 637 2.60 -4.37 9.75
CA PHE A 637 1.36 -3.56 9.73
C PHE A 637 1.45 -2.31 10.62
N ILE A 638 2.27 -2.31 11.68
CA ILE A 638 2.44 -1.12 12.52
C ILE A 638 3.43 -0.11 11.89
N LEU A 639 4.44 -0.61 11.17
CA LEU A 639 5.59 0.16 10.67
C LEU A 639 5.62 0.40 9.15
N PHE A 640 4.58 0.08 8.37
CA PHE A 640 4.58 0.31 6.91
C PHE A 640 4.73 1.79 6.53
N ARG A 641 4.40 2.75 7.41
CA ARG A 641 4.66 4.18 7.16
C ARG A 641 6.14 4.55 7.28
N THR A 642 6.96 3.75 7.95
CA THR A 642 8.39 3.97 8.19
C THR A 642 9.24 2.77 7.74
N PRO A 643 9.18 2.36 6.45
CA PRO A 643 9.73 1.10 5.95
C PRO A 643 11.24 0.92 6.20
N VAL A 644 11.99 2.01 6.31
CA VAL A 644 13.44 2.01 6.59
C VAL A 644 13.78 1.44 7.99
N GLN A 645 12.85 1.48 8.94
CA GLN A 645 13.07 0.98 10.29
C GLN A 645 12.87 -0.56 10.39
N VAL A 646 12.00 -1.14 9.57
CA VAL A 646 11.60 -2.56 9.69
C VAL A 646 12.77 -3.53 9.48
N PRO A 647 13.58 -3.46 8.41
CA PRO A 647 14.72 -4.35 8.22
C PRO A 647 15.73 -4.30 9.38
N LYS A 648 15.94 -3.11 9.97
CA LYS A 648 16.84 -2.94 11.11
C LYS A 648 16.30 -3.62 12.37
N LEU A 649 14.99 -3.47 12.63
CA LEU A 649 14.33 -4.06 13.79
C LEU A 649 14.27 -5.59 13.72
N VAL A 650 13.96 -6.15 12.54
CA VAL A 650 13.80 -7.61 12.39
C VAL A 650 15.08 -8.34 12.00
N SER A 651 16.21 -7.65 11.77
CA SER A 651 17.49 -8.30 11.41
C SER A 651 17.90 -9.39 12.41
N LEU A 652 17.80 -9.10 13.71
CA LEU A 652 18.11 -10.08 14.77
C LEU A 652 17.09 -11.23 14.82
N LEU A 653 15.83 -10.97 14.44
CA LEU A 653 14.77 -11.99 14.39
C LEU A 653 14.92 -12.92 13.16
N ALA A 654 15.45 -12.41 12.06
CA ALA A 654 15.77 -13.18 10.86
C ALA A 654 16.95 -14.17 11.08
N GLU A 655 17.81 -13.89 12.06
CA GLU A 655 18.89 -14.80 12.48
C GLU A 655 18.47 -15.78 13.59
N SER A 656 17.22 -15.72 14.06
CA SER A 656 16.70 -16.58 15.12
C SER A 656 16.76 -18.07 14.76
N PHE A 657 17.09 -18.93 15.73
CA PHE A 657 17.06 -20.38 15.55
C PHE A 657 15.66 -20.92 15.20
N ASN A 658 14.60 -20.18 15.55
CA ASN A 658 13.21 -20.60 15.31
C ASN A 658 12.78 -20.22 13.87
N PRO A 659 12.49 -21.20 12.99
CA PRO A 659 12.14 -20.89 11.60
C PRO A 659 10.79 -20.16 11.45
N HIS A 660 9.87 -20.26 12.41
CA HIS A 660 8.60 -19.52 12.40
C HIS A 660 8.82 -18.01 12.62
N VAL A 661 9.77 -17.66 13.49
CA VAL A 661 10.21 -16.27 13.73
C VAL A 661 10.88 -15.70 12.47
N ARG A 662 11.77 -16.49 11.84
CA ARG A 662 12.42 -16.10 10.58
C ARG A 662 11.44 -15.90 9.43
N TYR A 663 10.45 -16.79 9.30
CA TYR A 663 9.36 -16.61 8.33
C TYR A 663 8.56 -15.33 8.59
N GLY A 664 8.19 -15.07 9.85
CA GLY A 664 7.50 -13.84 10.23
C GLY A 664 8.32 -12.59 9.90
N ALA A 665 9.64 -12.63 10.08
CA ALA A 665 10.55 -11.55 9.70
C ALA A 665 10.55 -11.30 8.18
N CYS A 666 10.58 -12.36 7.36
CA CYS A 666 10.44 -12.23 5.90
C CYS A 666 9.14 -11.50 5.54
N VAL A 667 8.00 -11.98 6.03
CA VAL A 667 6.68 -11.43 5.67
C VAL A 667 6.50 -10.01 6.21
N ALA A 668 6.99 -9.69 7.41
CA ALA A 668 6.97 -8.32 7.94
C ALA A 668 7.72 -7.32 7.04
N VAL A 669 8.91 -7.71 6.53
CA VAL A 669 9.66 -6.90 5.56
C VAL A 669 8.91 -6.80 4.22
N GLY A 670 8.34 -7.91 3.73
CA GLY A 670 7.54 -7.94 2.51
C GLY A 670 6.33 -6.99 2.56
N ILE A 671 5.61 -6.97 3.69
CA ILE A 671 4.45 -6.10 3.92
C ILE A 671 4.88 -4.63 4.06
N ALA A 672 5.85 -4.33 4.92
CA ALA A 672 6.24 -2.94 5.17
C ALA A 672 6.99 -2.29 4.01
N CYS A 673 7.83 -3.04 3.30
CA CYS A 673 8.69 -2.51 2.22
C CYS A 673 8.12 -2.78 0.81
N ALA A 674 6.84 -3.16 0.69
CA ALA A 674 6.18 -3.42 -0.59
C ALA A 674 6.31 -2.23 -1.56
N GLY A 675 6.76 -2.50 -2.80
CA GLY A 675 6.95 -1.47 -3.84
C GLY A 675 8.01 -0.39 -3.54
N THR A 676 8.80 -0.52 -2.46
CA THR A 676 9.79 0.51 -2.06
C THR A 676 11.23 0.25 -2.52
N ALA A 677 11.54 -0.97 -2.98
CA ALA A 677 12.83 -1.36 -3.54
C ALA A 677 14.08 -1.13 -2.65
N LYS A 678 13.91 -1.01 -1.32
CA LYS A 678 15.02 -0.68 -0.40
C LYS A 678 16.10 -1.76 -0.39
N ASN A 679 17.36 -1.33 -0.53
CA ASN A 679 18.50 -2.24 -0.61
C ASN A 679 18.73 -3.02 0.69
N GLU A 680 18.43 -2.42 1.84
CA GLU A 680 18.51 -3.03 3.17
C GLU A 680 17.55 -4.22 3.29
N ALA A 681 16.32 -4.09 2.78
CA ALA A 681 15.34 -5.18 2.74
C ALA A 681 15.81 -6.32 1.82
N ILE A 682 16.37 -5.99 0.64
CA ILE A 682 16.90 -7.00 -0.29
C ILE A 682 18.11 -7.73 0.31
N GLN A 683 19.03 -7.02 0.97
CA GLN A 683 20.20 -7.60 1.62
C GLN A 683 19.83 -8.55 2.77
N LEU A 684 18.74 -8.26 3.50
CA LEU A 684 18.24 -9.12 4.56
C LEU A 684 17.52 -10.38 4.02
N LEU A 685 16.75 -10.25 2.93
CA LEU A 685 15.97 -11.35 2.35
C LEU A 685 16.80 -12.31 1.48
N GLU A 686 17.85 -11.82 0.81
CA GLU A 686 18.65 -12.60 -0.13
C GLU A 686 19.32 -13.86 0.48
N PRO A 687 19.91 -13.82 1.70
CA PRO A 687 20.41 -15.01 2.39
C PRO A 687 19.31 -16.01 2.78
N LEU A 688 18.11 -15.53 3.13
CA LEU A 688 16.97 -16.36 3.57
C LEU A 688 16.37 -17.19 2.42
N LEU A 689 16.71 -16.88 1.16
CA LEU A 689 16.37 -17.72 0.01
C LEU A 689 17.09 -19.08 0.04
N ASP A 690 18.25 -19.15 0.68
CA ASP A 690 19.09 -20.35 0.76
C ASP A 690 19.03 -20.99 2.17
N ASP A 691 18.02 -20.62 2.96
CA ASP A 691 17.76 -21.19 4.29
C ASP A 691 17.47 -22.70 4.26
N ALA A 692 17.83 -23.42 5.31
CA ALA A 692 17.58 -24.86 5.43
C ALA A 692 16.08 -25.22 5.38
N VAL A 693 15.18 -24.35 5.84
CA VAL A 693 13.75 -24.66 6.03
C VAL A 693 12.89 -24.15 4.86
N ASP A 694 12.15 -25.07 4.27
CA ASP A 694 11.39 -24.88 3.03
C ASP A 694 10.41 -23.71 3.02
N TYR A 695 9.68 -23.52 4.11
CA TYR A 695 8.70 -22.44 4.23
C TYR A 695 9.38 -21.08 4.49
N VAL A 696 10.56 -21.04 5.12
CA VAL A 696 11.34 -19.79 5.25
C VAL A 696 11.78 -19.32 3.86
N ARG A 697 12.27 -20.24 3.01
CA ARG A 697 12.57 -19.94 1.60
C ARG A 697 11.32 -19.46 0.83
N GLN A 698 10.15 -20.07 1.05
CA GLN A 698 8.88 -19.61 0.48
C GLN A 698 8.55 -18.17 0.93
N GLY A 699 8.65 -17.87 2.22
CA GLY A 699 8.41 -16.53 2.77
C GLY A 699 9.38 -15.49 2.22
N ALA A 700 10.67 -15.83 2.10
CA ALA A 700 11.68 -14.97 1.50
C ALA A 700 11.39 -14.68 0.02
N LEU A 701 10.96 -15.67 -0.76
CA LEU A 701 10.57 -15.50 -2.17
C LEU A 701 9.35 -14.57 -2.32
N LEU A 702 8.30 -14.76 -1.51
CA LEU A 702 7.11 -13.92 -1.52
C LEU A 702 7.45 -12.47 -1.10
N ALA A 703 8.17 -12.31 0.01
CA ALA A 703 8.56 -10.99 0.51
C ALA A 703 9.44 -10.23 -0.50
N LEU A 704 10.40 -10.92 -1.12
CA LEU A 704 11.29 -10.31 -2.11
C LEU A 704 10.52 -9.85 -3.36
N ALA A 705 9.51 -10.63 -3.80
CA ALA A 705 8.61 -10.24 -4.88
C ALA A 705 7.77 -9.00 -4.54
N MET A 706 7.28 -8.87 -3.31
CA MET A 706 6.56 -7.68 -2.84
C MET A 706 7.47 -6.44 -2.81
N VAL A 707 8.73 -6.58 -2.35
CA VAL A 707 9.69 -5.47 -2.23
C VAL A 707 10.15 -4.91 -3.57
N ILE A 708 10.38 -5.78 -4.58
CA ILE A 708 10.86 -5.38 -5.92
C ILE A 708 9.74 -5.23 -6.95
N MET A 709 8.49 -5.26 -6.52
CA MET A 709 7.33 -5.09 -7.40
C MET A 709 7.42 -3.78 -8.19
N GLN A 710 7.08 -3.82 -9.48
CA GLN A 710 7.18 -2.71 -10.44
C GLN A 710 8.57 -2.13 -10.77
N GLU A 711 9.64 -2.57 -10.11
CA GLU A 711 10.99 -2.04 -10.31
C GLU A 711 11.63 -2.39 -11.67
N SER A 712 12.57 -1.56 -12.11
CA SER A 712 13.29 -1.73 -13.36
C SER A 712 14.74 -2.17 -13.13
N GLU A 713 15.28 -2.90 -14.10
CA GLU A 713 16.70 -3.27 -14.16
C GLU A 713 17.61 -2.01 -14.26
N GLY A 714 17.07 -0.91 -14.80
CA GLY A 714 17.77 0.37 -14.94
C GLY A 714 17.94 1.13 -13.62
N ARG A 715 17.06 0.92 -12.63
CA ARG A 715 17.21 1.48 -11.27
C ARG A 715 18.02 0.56 -10.36
N ASN A 716 17.74 -0.74 -10.37
CA ASN A 716 18.44 -1.71 -9.53
C ASN A 716 18.81 -3.00 -10.32
N PRO A 717 20.10 -3.26 -10.58
CA PRO A 717 20.52 -4.43 -11.37
C PRO A 717 20.24 -5.76 -10.66
N LYS A 718 19.99 -5.77 -9.33
CA LYS A 718 19.60 -6.99 -8.61
C LYS A 718 18.27 -7.56 -9.10
N VAL A 719 17.36 -6.74 -9.63
CA VAL A 719 16.03 -7.19 -10.11
C VAL A 719 16.15 -8.28 -11.16
N ALA A 720 17.05 -8.12 -12.14
CA ALA A 720 17.30 -9.13 -13.18
C ALA A 720 17.82 -10.45 -12.58
N SER A 721 18.76 -10.38 -11.64
CA SER A 721 19.32 -11.55 -10.94
C SER A 721 18.25 -12.31 -10.15
N ILE A 722 17.39 -11.59 -9.43
CA ILE A 722 16.32 -12.17 -8.61
C ILE A 722 15.27 -12.85 -9.50
N ARG A 723 14.81 -12.20 -10.57
CA ARG A 723 13.85 -12.79 -11.52
C ARG A 723 14.42 -14.05 -12.18
N ALA A 724 15.72 -14.06 -12.50
CA ALA A 724 16.41 -15.25 -12.99
C ALA A 724 16.51 -16.38 -11.92
N LYS A 725 16.78 -16.06 -10.65
CA LYS A 725 16.79 -17.04 -9.53
C LYS A 725 15.40 -17.65 -9.33
N ILE A 726 14.33 -16.85 -9.37
CA ILE A 726 12.93 -17.31 -9.26
C ILE A 726 12.57 -18.27 -10.42
N LEU A 727 12.85 -17.89 -11.67
CA LEU A 727 12.56 -18.74 -12.84
C LEU A 727 13.35 -20.06 -12.81
N LYS A 728 14.61 -20.02 -12.33
CA LYS A 728 15.40 -21.24 -12.10
C LYS A 728 14.74 -22.15 -11.07
N LEU A 729 14.29 -21.62 -9.93
CA LEU A 729 13.61 -22.41 -8.87
C LEU A 729 12.27 -23.01 -9.33
N ILE A 730 11.55 -22.35 -10.25
CA ILE A 730 10.35 -22.90 -10.88
C ILE A 730 10.70 -24.11 -11.76
N THR A 731 11.73 -23.98 -12.61
CA THR A 731 12.08 -25.01 -13.60
C THR A 731 12.85 -26.21 -13.04
N ASP A 732 13.51 -26.05 -11.89
CA ASP A 732 14.19 -27.13 -11.19
C ASP A 732 13.21 -28.20 -10.68
N LYS A 733 13.69 -29.45 -10.64
CA LYS A 733 12.98 -30.64 -10.17
C LYS A 733 13.45 -31.11 -8.79
N HIS A 734 14.62 -30.65 -8.34
CA HIS A 734 15.21 -31.03 -7.05
C HIS A 734 14.82 -30.08 -5.91
N VAL A 735 14.14 -28.97 -6.24
CA VAL A 735 13.58 -28.02 -5.28
C VAL A 735 12.31 -28.58 -4.65
N THR A 736 12.16 -28.41 -3.33
CA THR A 736 11.01 -28.93 -2.59
C THR A 736 9.70 -28.22 -2.94
N THR A 737 8.57 -28.91 -2.78
CA THR A 737 7.24 -28.42 -3.20
C THR A 737 6.89 -27.04 -2.65
N MET A 738 7.19 -26.75 -1.38
CA MET A 738 6.86 -25.46 -0.76
C MET A 738 7.73 -24.31 -1.30
N THR A 739 9.04 -24.54 -1.51
CA THR A 739 9.91 -23.54 -2.14
C THR A 739 9.50 -23.29 -3.60
N LYS A 740 9.10 -24.34 -4.33
CA LYS A 740 8.59 -24.23 -5.70
C LYS A 740 7.24 -23.50 -5.78
N MET A 741 6.33 -23.76 -4.84
CA MET A 741 5.09 -22.98 -4.66
C MET A 741 5.39 -21.50 -4.41
N GLY A 742 6.35 -21.19 -3.52
CA GLY A 742 6.81 -19.83 -3.27
C GLY A 742 7.35 -19.14 -4.51
N ALA A 743 8.15 -19.84 -5.33
CA ALA A 743 8.70 -19.29 -6.57
C ALA A 743 7.61 -19.01 -7.63
N ILE A 744 6.63 -19.90 -7.77
CA ILE A 744 5.47 -19.70 -8.68
C ILE A 744 4.65 -18.49 -8.24
N LEU A 745 4.27 -18.40 -6.96
CA LEU A 745 3.49 -17.27 -6.43
C LEU A 745 4.28 -15.94 -6.49
N ALA A 746 5.59 -15.97 -6.21
CA ALA A 746 6.47 -14.82 -6.34
C ALA A 746 6.51 -14.29 -7.79
N GLN A 747 6.58 -15.16 -8.80
CA GLN A 747 6.47 -14.75 -10.20
C GLN A 747 5.11 -14.10 -10.50
N GLY A 748 4.02 -14.64 -9.94
CA GLY A 748 2.68 -14.06 -10.05
C GLY A 748 2.56 -12.65 -9.47
N ILE A 749 3.17 -12.41 -8.30
CA ILE A 749 3.22 -11.08 -7.66
C ILE A 749 4.06 -10.09 -8.47
N LEU A 750 5.21 -10.53 -9.00
CA LEU A 750 6.12 -9.66 -9.78
C LEU A 750 5.50 -9.13 -11.08
N ASP A 751 4.72 -9.98 -11.75
CA ASP A 751 4.08 -9.66 -13.03
C ASP A 751 2.59 -9.26 -12.86
N ALA A 752 2.15 -8.95 -11.64
CA ALA A 752 0.74 -8.73 -11.32
C ALA A 752 0.09 -7.58 -12.12
N GLY A 753 -1.19 -7.75 -12.45
CA GLY A 753 -2.01 -6.76 -13.18
C GLY A 753 -1.35 -6.23 -14.45
N GLY A 754 -0.74 -7.11 -15.26
CA GLY A 754 0.01 -6.72 -16.45
C GLY A 754 1.23 -5.82 -16.16
N ARG A 755 1.79 -5.89 -14.95
CA ARG A 755 2.87 -5.04 -14.38
C ARG A 755 2.45 -3.58 -14.06
N ASN A 756 1.15 -3.32 -14.02
CA ASN A 756 0.58 -1.98 -13.76
C ASN A 756 0.02 -1.77 -12.34
N VAL A 757 0.03 -2.81 -11.49
CA VAL A 757 -0.38 -2.70 -10.08
C VAL A 757 0.81 -2.83 -9.13
N VAL A 758 0.72 -2.22 -7.96
CA VAL A 758 1.67 -2.34 -6.85
C VAL A 758 0.91 -2.69 -5.58
N ILE A 759 1.54 -3.45 -4.69
CA ILE A 759 0.99 -3.68 -3.35
C ILE A 759 1.22 -2.41 -2.53
N SER A 760 0.14 -1.77 -2.07
CA SER A 760 0.21 -0.58 -1.21
C SER A 760 -0.76 -0.68 -0.04
N LEU A 761 -0.30 -0.25 1.14
CA LEU A 761 -1.11 -0.05 2.34
C LEU A 761 -1.53 1.41 2.54
N GLN A 762 -1.07 2.30 1.67
CA GLN A 762 -1.38 3.73 1.70
C GLN A 762 -2.05 4.16 0.41
N SER A 763 -3.03 5.07 0.50
CA SER A 763 -3.41 5.89 -0.65
C SER A 763 -2.24 6.80 -1.02
N HIS A 764 -2.23 7.34 -2.23
CA HIS A 764 -1.19 8.30 -2.60
C HIS A 764 -1.18 9.49 -1.62
N THR A 765 -2.34 9.93 -1.10
CA THR A 765 -2.47 11.04 -0.10
C THR A 765 -2.00 10.67 1.32
N GLY A 766 -1.44 9.47 1.51
CA GLY A 766 -0.92 9.01 2.80
C GLY A 766 -2.00 8.76 3.84
N PHE A 767 -3.21 8.38 3.44
CA PHE A 767 -4.19 7.73 4.31
C PHE A 767 -3.95 6.21 4.29
N THR A 768 -4.37 5.50 5.34
CA THR A 768 -4.31 4.04 5.34
C THR A 768 -5.40 3.47 4.43
N LYS A 769 -5.04 2.59 3.48
CA LYS A 769 -6.03 1.89 2.67
C LYS A 769 -6.60 0.71 3.42
N MET A 770 -7.87 0.84 3.81
CA MET A 770 -8.60 -0.15 4.57
C MET A 770 -8.66 -1.51 3.86
N ALA A 771 -9.06 -1.54 2.58
CA ALA A 771 -9.08 -2.79 1.81
C ALA A 771 -7.68 -3.37 1.63
N GLY A 772 -6.67 -2.51 1.43
CA GLY A 772 -5.27 -2.93 1.29
C GLY A 772 -4.68 -3.58 2.54
N VAL A 773 -4.89 -3.00 3.74
CA VAL A 773 -4.43 -3.58 5.01
C VAL A 773 -5.15 -4.88 5.33
N VAL A 774 -6.48 -4.91 5.19
CA VAL A 774 -7.30 -6.09 5.50
C VAL A 774 -7.04 -7.23 4.52
N GLY A 775 -6.87 -6.93 3.23
CA GLY A 775 -6.47 -7.89 2.21
C GLY A 775 -5.17 -8.60 2.57
N LEU A 776 -4.14 -7.85 2.99
CA LEU A 776 -2.88 -8.44 3.43
C LEU A 776 -2.98 -9.17 4.77
N ALA A 777 -3.81 -8.71 5.71
CA ALA A 777 -4.01 -9.36 7.00
C ALA A 777 -4.68 -10.74 6.87
N ILE A 778 -5.68 -10.85 5.99
CA ILE A 778 -6.35 -12.13 5.66
C ILE A 778 -5.46 -12.98 4.75
N TRP A 779 -4.76 -12.39 3.77
CA TRP A 779 -3.77 -13.10 2.96
C TRP A 779 -2.69 -13.75 3.82
N ALA A 780 -2.24 -13.12 4.90
CA ALA A 780 -1.26 -13.71 5.83
C ALA A 780 -1.75 -15.02 6.52
N GLN A 781 -3.06 -15.28 6.52
CA GLN A 781 -3.68 -16.51 7.05
C GLN A 781 -3.57 -17.72 6.10
N HIS A 782 -3.00 -17.55 4.90
CA HIS A 782 -2.89 -18.60 3.87
C HIS A 782 -2.20 -19.90 4.34
N TRP A 783 -1.45 -19.86 5.44
CA TRP A 783 -0.86 -21.03 6.10
C TRP A 783 -1.90 -22.08 6.50
N PHE A 784 -3.06 -21.62 6.94
CA PHE A 784 -4.13 -22.47 7.46
C PHE A 784 -5.21 -22.74 6.41
N TRP A 785 -5.42 -21.78 5.49
CA TRP A 785 -6.46 -21.89 4.47
C TRP A 785 -6.02 -21.27 3.14
N TYR A 786 -5.66 -22.13 2.19
CA TYR A 786 -5.12 -21.71 0.90
C TYR A 786 -6.03 -20.82 0.02
N PRO A 787 -7.38 -20.96 0.00
CA PRO A 787 -8.23 -20.05 -0.76
C PRO A 787 -8.05 -18.55 -0.40
N LEU A 788 -7.55 -18.26 0.80
CA LEU A 788 -7.30 -16.88 1.27
C LEU A 788 -6.17 -16.17 0.51
N PHE A 789 -5.38 -16.88 -0.32
CA PHE A 789 -4.42 -16.23 -1.21
C PHE A 789 -5.08 -15.19 -2.15
N ASN A 790 -6.34 -15.37 -2.53
CA ASN A 790 -7.03 -14.43 -3.43
C ASN A 790 -7.23 -13.03 -2.81
N PHE A 791 -7.24 -12.90 -1.47
CA PHE A 791 -7.37 -11.60 -0.79
C PHE A 791 -6.23 -10.61 -1.08
N LEU A 792 -5.08 -11.06 -1.62
CA LEU A 792 -3.98 -10.17 -2.01
C LEU A 792 -4.42 -9.09 -3.02
N GLU A 793 -5.46 -9.38 -3.82
CA GLU A 793 -5.93 -8.44 -4.83
C GLU A 793 -6.43 -7.12 -4.24
N LEU A 794 -6.91 -7.11 -2.99
CA LEU A 794 -7.44 -5.90 -2.35
C LEU A 794 -6.33 -4.89 -2.08
N SER A 795 -5.10 -5.37 -1.93
CA SER A 795 -3.89 -4.58 -1.75
C SER A 795 -3.25 -4.13 -3.08
N PHE A 796 -3.74 -4.60 -4.23
CA PHE A 796 -3.28 -4.15 -5.54
C PHE A 796 -3.87 -2.77 -5.88
N GLN A 797 -3.00 -1.76 -5.85
CA GLN A 797 -3.25 -0.40 -6.31
C GLN A 797 -2.68 -0.21 -7.72
N THR A 798 -3.52 0.22 -8.66
CA THR A 798 -3.11 0.54 -10.03
C THR A 798 -2.30 1.84 -10.07
N THR A 799 -1.14 1.81 -10.69
CA THR A 799 -0.21 2.95 -10.78
C THR A 799 -0.33 3.62 -12.13
N MET A 800 -1.30 4.53 -12.26
CA MET A 800 -1.63 5.22 -13.50
C MET A 800 -1.66 6.75 -13.33
N ALA A 801 -1.43 7.48 -14.42
CA ALA A 801 -1.76 8.89 -14.54
C ALA A 801 -2.79 9.05 -15.67
N VAL A 802 -3.93 9.65 -15.35
CA VAL A 802 -5.07 9.80 -16.27
C VAL A 802 -5.61 11.22 -16.21
N GLY A 803 -5.55 11.94 -17.33
CA GLY A 803 -6.27 13.20 -17.50
C GLY A 803 -7.74 12.98 -17.87
N LEU A 804 -8.66 13.73 -17.25
CA LEU A 804 -10.09 13.74 -17.58
C LEU A 804 -10.61 15.16 -17.83
N ASN A 805 -11.46 15.32 -18.84
CA ASN A 805 -12.17 16.58 -19.12
C ASN A 805 -13.45 16.73 -18.25
N LYS A 806 -14.20 17.84 -18.43
CA LYS A 806 -15.48 18.15 -17.75
C LYS A 806 -16.58 17.08 -17.96
N ASP A 807 -16.45 16.23 -18.97
CA ASP A 807 -17.37 15.14 -19.31
C ASP A 807 -16.87 13.75 -18.91
N LEU A 808 -15.80 13.67 -18.12
CA LEU A 808 -15.17 12.40 -17.69
C LEU A 808 -14.67 11.55 -18.87
N LYS A 809 -14.22 12.22 -19.95
CA LYS A 809 -13.59 11.61 -21.13
C LYS A 809 -12.09 11.86 -21.13
N LEU A 810 -11.34 11.00 -21.83
CA LEU A 810 -9.89 11.00 -21.95
C LEU A 810 -9.44 11.92 -23.10
N PRO A 811 -8.81 13.08 -22.86
CA PRO A 811 -8.29 13.93 -23.93
C PRO A 811 -6.94 13.39 -24.45
N ARG A 812 -6.84 13.15 -25.76
CA ARG A 812 -5.62 12.57 -26.37
C ARG A 812 -4.43 13.53 -26.42
N GLY A 813 -4.70 14.84 -26.37
CA GLY A 813 -3.67 15.89 -26.44
C GLY A 813 -3.09 16.34 -25.09
N PHE A 814 -3.19 15.52 -24.03
CA PHE A 814 -2.57 15.82 -22.73
C PHE A 814 -1.25 15.06 -22.57
N GLU A 815 -0.15 15.79 -22.43
CA GLU A 815 1.21 15.24 -22.34
C GLU A 815 1.89 15.59 -21.01
N LEU A 816 2.59 14.61 -20.46
CA LEU A 816 3.43 14.72 -19.27
C LEU A 816 4.90 14.49 -19.65
N THR A 817 5.80 15.26 -19.05
CA THR A 817 7.26 15.17 -19.29
C THR A 817 7.92 14.47 -18.11
N CYS A 818 8.67 13.39 -18.34
CA CYS A 818 9.47 12.72 -17.32
C CYS A 818 10.94 13.16 -17.42
N ASN A 819 11.49 13.74 -16.36
CA ASN A 819 12.88 14.24 -16.31
C ASN A 819 13.89 13.13 -15.96
N ALA A 820 13.74 11.96 -16.60
CA ALA A 820 14.61 10.81 -16.42
C ALA A 820 14.65 9.95 -17.69
N LYS A 821 15.66 9.06 -17.78
CA LYS A 821 15.77 8.09 -18.89
C LYS A 821 14.62 7.08 -18.86
N LYS A 822 14.13 6.70 -20.04
CA LYS A 822 13.06 5.70 -20.20
C LYS A 822 13.43 4.33 -19.62
N SER A 823 14.69 3.90 -19.75
CA SER A 823 15.20 2.65 -19.15
C SER A 823 15.03 2.57 -17.62
N THR A 824 14.99 3.70 -16.90
CA THR A 824 14.80 3.73 -15.44
C THR A 824 13.37 3.33 -15.01
N PHE A 825 12.40 3.37 -15.92
CA PHE A 825 10.99 3.07 -15.64
C PHE A 825 10.37 2.02 -16.58
N ALA A 826 11.17 1.49 -17.52
CA ALA A 826 10.74 0.48 -18.48
C ALA A 826 10.26 -0.81 -17.78
N THR A 827 9.22 -1.43 -18.33
CA THR A 827 8.81 -2.79 -17.97
C THR A 827 9.91 -3.79 -18.36
N PRO A 828 10.10 -4.89 -17.62
CA PRO A 828 11.06 -5.92 -17.99
C PRO A 828 10.75 -6.49 -19.38
N LYS A 829 11.79 -6.80 -20.16
CA LYS A 829 11.61 -7.37 -21.50
C LYS A 829 10.79 -8.67 -21.41
N ARG A 830 9.86 -8.86 -22.35
CA ARG A 830 9.16 -10.13 -22.55
C ARG A 830 10.19 -11.20 -22.93
N MET A 831 9.99 -12.45 -22.50
CA MET A 831 10.87 -13.54 -22.90
C MET A 831 10.76 -13.80 -24.41
N GLU A 832 11.87 -14.19 -25.01
CA GLU A 832 11.90 -14.64 -26.40
C GLU A 832 11.78 -16.17 -26.42
N GLU A 833 10.98 -16.71 -27.35
CA GLU A 833 10.89 -18.17 -27.52
C GLU A 833 12.26 -18.73 -27.92
N LYS A 834 12.78 -19.70 -27.16
CA LYS A 834 14.04 -20.43 -27.41
C LYS A 834 14.00 -21.35 -28.64
N LYS A 835 13.62 -20.81 -29.80
CA LYS A 835 13.71 -21.44 -31.12
C LYS A 835 15.14 -21.44 -31.66
N GLU A 836 16.01 -20.55 -31.16
CA GLU A 836 17.40 -20.42 -31.64
C GLU A 836 18.37 -21.40 -30.96
N GLU A 837 18.33 -21.62 -29.65
CA GLU A 837 19.23 -22.58 -28.95
C GLU A 837 19.16 -24.00 -29.56
N LYS A 838 17.97 -24.47 -29.96
CA LYS A 838 17.85 -25.76 -30.67
C LYS A 838 18.50 -25.74 -32.04
N LYS A 839 18.42 -24.63 -32.78
CA LYS A 839 19.09 -24.46 -34.09
C LYS A 839 20.60 -24.37 -33.93
N GLU A 840 21.10 -23.65 -32.93
CA GLU A 840 22.54 -23.60 -32.62
C GLU A 840 23.08 -24.95 -32.20
N LEU A 841 22.42 -25.66 -31.27
CA LEU A 841 22.85 -27.00 -30.86
C LEU A 841 22.84 -28.01 -32.04
N ILE A 842 21.84 -27.94 -32.92
CA ILE A 842 21.81 -28.73 -34.15
C ILE A 842 22.93 -28.30 -35.11
N ALA A 843 23.17 -27.01 -35.30
CA ALA A 843 24.26 -26.51 -36.13
C ALA A 843 25.64 -26.94 -35.60
N THR A 844 25.88 -26.84 -34.30
CA THR A 844 27.12 -27.29 -33.64
C THR A 844 27.27 -28.81 -33.71
N ALA A 845 26.18 -29.58 -33.56
CA ALA A 845 26.19 -31.03 -33.75
C ALA A 845 26.47 -31.42 -35.22
N VAL A 846 25.87 -30.72 -36.20
CA VAL A 846 26.10 -30.94 -37.63
C VAL A 846 27.53 -30.53 -38.03
N LEU A 847 28.04 -29.40 -37.55
CA LEU A 847 29.41 -28.95 -37.81
C LEU A 847 30.44 -29.91 -37.19
N SER A 848 30.24 -30.34 -35.95
CA SER A 848 31.16 -31.29 -35.29
C SER A 848 31.11 -32.69 -35.89
N THR A 849 29.93 -33.20 -36.27
CA THR A 849 29.82 -34.49 -36.98
C THR A 849 30.37 -34.42 -38.41
N THR A 850 30.13 -33.33 -39.14
CA THR A 850 30.65 -33.11 -40.50
C THR A 850 32.17 -32.93 -40.52
N ALA A 851 32.73 -32.18 -39.56
CA ALA A 851 34.18 -32.07 -39.39
C ALA A 851 34.81 -33.42 -39.03
N LYS A 852 34.17 -34.19 -38.14
CA LYS A 852 34.64 -35.52 -37.73
C LYS A 852 34.47 -36.58 -38.84
N ALA A 853 33.49 -36.42 -39.73
CA ALA A 853 33.32 -37.23 -40.94
C ALA A 853 34.38 -36.90 -41.99
N ARG A 854 34.61 -35.62 -42.32
CA ARG A 854 35.70 -35.18 -43.22
C ARG A 854 37.08 -35.61 -42.69
N ALA A 855 37.33 -35.49 -41.38
CA ALA A 855 38.56 -35.95 -40.76
C ALA A 855 38.70 -37.50 -40.73
N ARG A 856 37.58 -38.25 -40.81
CA ARG A 856 37.61 -39.71 -41.01
C ARG A 856 37.90 -40.08 -42.45
N GLN A 857 37.25 -39.45 -43.42
CA GLN A 857 37.51 -39.64 -44.86
C GLN A 857 38.98 -39.31 -45.17
N ALA A 858 39.49 -38.13 -44.78
CA ALA A 858 40.89 -37.78 -44.96
C ALA A 858 41.88 -38.78 -44.31
N LYS A 859 41.49 -39.46 -43.22
CA LYS A 859 42.27 -40.54 -42.60
C LYS A 859 42.10 -41.92 -43.26
N GLN A 860 41.03 -42.14 -44.01
CA GLN A 860 40.85 -43.33 -44.87
C GLN A 860 41.62 -43.14 -46.17
N ASP A 861 41.47 -41.99 -46.84
CA ASP A 861 42.21 -41.61 -48.05
C ASP A 861 43.72 -41.63 -47.80
N ALA A 862 44.18 -41.13 -46.64
CA ALA A 862 45.58 -41.20 -46.23
C ALA A 862 46.06 -42.62 -45.87
N LYS A 863 45.15 -43.55 -45.53
CA LYS A 863 45.50 -44.97 -45.31
C LYS A 863 45.57 -45.75 -46.61
N GLU A 864 44.64 -45.50 -47.55
CA GLU A 864 44.67 -46.13 -48.87
C GLU A 864 45.89 -45.67 -49.68
N LYS A 865 46.28 -44.39 -49.58
CA LYS A 865 47.51 -43.86 -50.21
C LYS A 865 48.83 -44.37 -49.61
N VAL A 866 48.80 -45.02 -48.45
CA VAL A 866 49.99 -45.66 -47.83
C VAL A 866 50.07 -47.16 -48.15
N ALA A 867 49.05 -47.73 -48.81
CA ALA A 867 48.90 -49.17 -49.01
C ALA A 867 48.92 -49.59 -50.50
N LYS A 868 49.94 -49.16 -51.28
CA LYS A 868 50.42 -49.85 -52.51
C LYS A 868 51.68 -49.20 -53.12
N PRO A 869 52.81 -49.92 -53.23
CA PRO A 869 53.80 -49.76 -54.30
C PRO A 869 53.36 -50.54 -55.57
N SER A 870 54.07 -50.32 -56.68
CA SER A 870 53.74 -50.83 -58.02
C SER A 870 54.11 -52.30 -58.26
N ASP A 871 53.40 -52.97 -59.17
CA ASP A 871 53.92 -53.24 -60.53
C ASP A 871 52.83 -53.81 -61.45
N ALA A 872 53.10 -53.84 -62.77
CA ALA A 872 52.08 -53.79 -63.82
C ALA A 872 52.15 -54.92 -64.86
N SER A 873 50.98 -55.36 -65.34
CA SER A 873 50.66 -55.95 -66.67
C SER A 873 49.26 -56.60 -66.58
N GLY A 874 48.33 -56.50 -67.54
CA GLY A 874 48.28 -55.75 -68.80
C GLY A 874 47.12 -56.30 -69.66
N ASP A 875 46.36 -55.41 -70.30
CA ASP A 875 45.39 -55.65 -71.40
C ASP A 875 44.08 -56.45 -71.18
N ILE A 876 42.93 -56.13 -71.85
CA ILE A 876 42.42 -54.87 -72.45
C ILE A 876 40.90 -55.00 -72.79
N VAL A 877 40.28 -53.90 -73.26
CA VAL A 877 38.89 -53.67 -73.74
C VAL A 877 37.91 -53.22 -72.65
N MET A 878 37.08 -52.16 -72.74
CA MET A 878 37.01 -50.83 -73.44
C MET A 878 35.89 -50.01 -72.71
N GLU A 879 35.40 -48.80 -73.04
CA GLU A 879 35.52 -47.85 -74.16
C GLU A 879 35.32 -46.38 -73.63
N GLU A 880 36.14 -45.43 -74.12
CA GLU A 880 35.97 -43.96 -74.35
C GLU A 880 35.08 -43.02 -73.43
N LYS A 881 35.32 -41.70 -73.25
CA LYS A 881 36.09 -40.70 -74.05
C LYS A 881 36.51 -39.39 -73.31
N GLU A 882 37.77 -39.00 -73.53
CA GLU A 882 38.39 -37.65 -73.78
C GLU A 882 38.41 -36.44 -72.79
N ALA A 883 39.49 -35.64 -72.92
CA ALA A 883 39.91 -34.44 -72.15
C ALA A 883 40.24 -33.25 -73.11
N PRO A 884 41.02 -32.16 -72.84
CA PRO A 884 42.33 -32.07 -72.14
C PRO A 884 42.54 -30.80 -71.24
N ALA A 885 43.80 -30.51 -70.86
CA ALA A 885 44.23 -29.58 -69.79
C ALA A 885 45.47 -28.71 -70.13
N ALA A 886 45.92 -27.86 -69.18
CA ALA A 886 47.22 -27.19 -69.05
C ALA A 886 47.27 -26.42 -67.68
N GLU A 887 48.38 -26.15 -66.96
CA GLU A 887 49.76 -26.68 -66.95
C GLU A 887 50.46 -26.38 -65.57
N GLU A 888 51.80 -26.27 -65.50
CA GLU A 888 52.69 -26.34 -64.31
C GLU A 888 53.53 -25.07 -64.00
N GLU A 889 54.12 -24.96 -62.79
CA GLU A 889 55.60 -24.82 -62.55
C GLU A 889 56.01 -24.87 -61.05
N LYS A 890 57.33 -24.95 -60.72
CA LYS A 890 57.93 -25.25 -59.37
C LYS A 890 59.15 -24.35 -59.02
N LYS A 891 59.52 -24.29 -57.71
CA LYS A 891 60.83 -23.97 -57.02
C LYS A 891 60.74 -22.82 -55.99
N GLU A 892 61.60 -22.63 -54.96
CA GLU A 892 62.53 -23.47 -54.14
C GLU A 892 62.90 -22.71 -52.82
N GLU A 893 63.37 -23.43 -51.79
CA GLU A 893 64.27 -23.08 -50.65
C GLU A 893 64.18 -21.82 -49.74
N SER A 894 64.40 -22.09 -48.42
CA SER A 894 64.98 -21.24 -47.35
C SER A 894 64.19 -20.00 -46.86
N GLY A 895 64.32 -19.51 -45.62
CA GLY A 895 65.10 -19.95 -44.45
C GLY A 895 64.60 -19.24 -43.16
N THR A 896 65.14 -19.60 -41.99
CA THR A 896 64.70 -19.09 -40.67
C THR A 896 65.31 -17.75 -40.28
N MET A 897 64.53 -16.79 -39.78
CA MET A 897 64.84 -16.00 -38.58
C MET A 897 63.62 -15.20 -38.06
N ASP A 898 63.75 -14.70 -36.83
CA ASP A 898 62.66 -14.25 -35.95
C ASP A 898 62.50 -12.71 -35.89
N VAL A 899 61.31 -12.27 -35.50
CA VAL A 899 60.93 -10.93 -34.97
C VAL A 899 61.23 -9.69 -35.84
N ASP A 900 60.17 -9.02 -36.32
CA ASP A 900 59.89 -7.65 -35.85
C ASP A 900 58.42 -7.23 -36.03
N THR A 901 57.98 -6.31 -35.18
CA THR A 901 56.60 -5.77 -35.14
C THR A 901 56.41 -4.55 -36.03
N GLU A 902 55.32 -4.49 -36.80
CA GLU A 902 54.40 -3.33 -36.79
C GLU A 902 53.07 -3.63 -37.51
N GLY A 903 52.06 -2.78 -37.30
CA GLY A 903 50.66 -3.18 -37.47
C GLY A 903 49.90 -2.61 -38.68
N ALA A 904 48.90 -3.35 -39.12
CA ALA A 904 47.63 -2.87 -39.70
C ALA A 904 46.63 -4.04 -39.65
N GLY A 905 45.59 -4.04 -38.82
CA GLY A 905 44.62 -2.96 -38.72
C GLY A 905 43.37 -3.25 -39.56
N LYS A 906 42.82 -4.47 -39.50
CA LYS A 906 41.46 -4.74 -40.02
C LYS A 906 40.44 -4.35 -38.96
N PRO A 907 39.32 -3.71 -39.34
CA PRO A 907 38.56 -2.86 -38.44
C PRO A 907 37.90 -3.68 -37.34
N ALA A 908 38.10 -3.24 -36.09
CA ALA A 908 37.18 -3.60 -35.03
C ALA A 908 35.77 -3.20 -35.48
N VAL A 909 34.84 -4.16 -35.50
CA VAL A 909 33.42 -3.87 -35.63
C VAL A 909 33.09 -2.96 -34.46
N GLY A 910 32.93 -1.67 -34.77
CA GLY A 910 32.68 -0.67 -33.75
C GLY A 910 31.48 -1.10 -32.94
N LYS A 911 31.65 -1.17 -31.61
CA LYS A 911 30.50 -1.06 -30.71
C LYS A 911 29.78 0.20 -31.15
N LYS A 912 28.65 0.06 -31.86
CA LYS A 912 27.67 1.14 -31.96
C LYS A 912 27.41 1.52 -30.52
N ALA A 913 27.89 2.69 -30.11
CA ALA A 913 27.55 3.22 -28.81
C ALA A 913 26.02 3.19 -28.78
N ALA A 914 25.45 2.46 -27.81
CA ALA A 914 24.01 2.51 -27.58
C ALA A 914 23.67 4.00 -27.50
N ALA A 915 22.81 4.47 -28.42
CA ALA A 915 22.51 5.89 -28.54
C ALA A 915 22.15 6.39 -27.14
N LYS A 916 22.87 7.40 -26.63
CA LYS A 916 22.65 7.89 -25.26
C LYS A 916 21.17 8.20 -25.13
N GLU A 917 20.45 7.39 -24.35
CA GLU A 917 19.00 7.57 -24.21
C GLU A 917 18.73 9.02 -23.78
N PRO A 918 17.70 9.67 -24.36
CA PRO A 918 17.37 11.02 -23.98
C PRO A 918 17.09 11.06 -22.48
N SER A 919 17.64 12.07 -21.81
CA SER A 919 17.51 12.25 -20.36
C SER A 919 16.11 12.68 -19.93
N VAL A 920 15.26 13.03 -20.89
CA VAL A 920 13.88 13.47 -20.73
C VAL A 920 13.04 12.78 -21.81
N PHE A 921 11.82 12.34 -21.49
CA PHE A 921 10.85 11.85 -22.48
C PHE A 921 9.44 12.33 -22.15
N THR A 922 8.63 12.60 -23.17
CA THR A 922 7.20 12.88 -23.02
C THR A 922 6.37 11.61 -23.20
N PHE A 923 5.18 11.58 -22.61
CA PHE A 923 4.19 10.54 -22.79
C PHE A 923 2.76 11.10 -22.65
N THR A 924 1.84 10.55 -23.44
CA THR A 924 0.41 10.88 -23.42
C THR A 924 -0.34 10.07 -22.36
N THR A 925 -1.34 10.64 -21.71
CA THR A 925 -2.25 9.86 -20.83
C THR A 925 -3.34 9.14 -21.63
N PRO A 926 -3.88 7.99 -21.16
CA PRO A 926 -3.54 7.29 -19.92
C PRO A 926 -2.19 6.56 -20.01
N ALA A 927 -1.43 6.56 -18.92
CA ALA A 927 -0.11 5.91 -18.87
C ALA A 927 0.24 5.36 -17.48
N ARG A 928 1.09 4.32 -17.46
CA ARG A 928 1.70 3.78 -16.24
C ARG A 928 2.69 4.79 -15.65
N VAL A 929 2.49 5.19 -14.39
CA VAL A 929 3.37 6.09 -13.64
C VAL A 929 3.61 5.49 -12.27
N THR A 930 4.86 5.14 -11.96
CA THR A 930 5.23 4.57 -10.65
C THR A 930 5.44 5.66 -9.60
N LEU A 931 5.34 5.33 -8.30
CA LEU A 931 5.57 6.27 -7.20
C LEU A 931 6.93 6.99 -7.30
N ALA A 932 7.99 6.27 -7.69
CA ALA A 932 9.31 6.88 -7.91
C ALA A 932 9.35 7.83 -9.12
N GLN A 933 8.44 7.65 -10.09
CA GLN A 933 8.34 8.46 -11.31
C GLN A 933 7.63 9.78 -11.06
N GLU A 934 6.64 9.79 -10.16
CA GLU A 934 5.86 10.98 -9.78
C GLU A 934 6.78 12.17 -9.43
N SER A 935 7.81 11.93 -8.62
CA SER A 935 8.79 12.95 -8.19
C SER A 935 9.63 13.60 -9.31
N VAL A 936 9.66 13.01 -10.50
CA VAL A 936 10.44 13.50 -11.66
C VAL A 936 9.57 13.92 -12.84
N ILE A 937 8.24 13.86 -12.71
CA ILE A 937 7.32 14.34 -13.74
C ILE A 937 7.13 15.86 -13.61
N SER A 938 7.13 16.55 -14.75
CA SER A 938 6.83 17.97 -14.88
C SER A 938 5.78 18.20 -15.97
N LEU A 939 4.98 19.25 -15.77
CA LEU A 939 3.94 19.70 -16.68
C LEU A 939 4.43 20.91 -17.50
N ASP A 940 4.18 20.91 -18.81
CA ASP A 940 4.22 22.15 -19.61
C ASP A 940 2.90 22.91 -19.42
N THR A 941 2.98 24.16 -18.92
CA THR A 941 1.80 25.01 -18.68
C THR A 941 1.28 25.72 -19.94
N SER A 942 1.96 25.58 -21.09
CA SER A 942 1.55 26.18 -22.37
C SER A 942 0.57 25.31 -23.18
N GLN A 943 0.36 24.06 -22.78
CA GLN A 943 -0.55 23.13 -23.44
C GLN A 943 -2.04 23.46 -23.18
N ARG A 944 -2.92 22.94 -24.04
CA ARG A 944 -4.38 23.19 -23.99
C ARG A 944 -5.03 22.76 -22.66
N TYR A 945 -4.58 21.63 -22.10
CA TYR A 945 -5.17 21.01 -20.93
C TYR A 945 -4.28 21.20 -19.71
N VAL A 946 -4.78 21.90 -18.69
CA VAL A 946 -4.02 22.21 -17.46
C VAL A 946 -4.75 21.64 -16.23
N PRO A 947 -4.08 20.95 -15.30
CA PRO A 947 -4.69 20.47 -14.06
C PRO A 947 -5.34 21.59 -13.25
N VAL A 948 -6.54 21.33 -12.74
CA VAL A 948 -7.43 22.35 -12.14
C VAL A 948 -6.85 22.95 -10.85
N MET A 949 -6.08 22.18 -10.10
CA MET A 949 -5.44 22.56 -8.84
C MET A 949 -3.90 22.66 -8.94
N TYR A 950 -3.34 22.96 -10.12
CA TYR A 950 -1.88 23.22 -10.23
C TYR A 950 -1.46 24.47 -9.43
N PRO A 951 -0.33 24.46 -8.67
CA PRO A 951 0.68 23.41 -8.54
C PRO A 951 0.52 22.49 -7.32
N THR A 952 -0.55 22.63 -6.52
CA THR A 952 -0.77 21.78 -5.33
C THR A 952 -1.25 20.37 -5.71
N GLN A 953 -1.82 20.19 -6.90
CA GLN A 953 -2.23 18.91 -7.46
C GLN A 953 -1.05 18.08 -7.94
N ARG A 954 -1.14 16.77 -7.69
CA ARG A 954 -0.15 15.78 -8.12
C ARG A 954 -0.37 15.34 -9.56
N LEU A 955 0.68 14.79 -10.16
CA LEU A 955 0.71 14.35 -11.56
C LEU A 955 0.64 12.81 -11.69
N ALA A 956 0.04 12.15 -10.70
CA ALA A 956 -0.28 10.73 -10.65
C ALA A 956 -1.73 10.53 -10.15
N SER A 957 -2.31 9.35 -10.36
CA SER A 957 -3.74 9.06 -10.19
C SER A 957 -4.62 9.80 -11.23
N VAL A 958 -5.90 9.98 -10.91
CA VAL A 958 -6.88 10.71 -11.75
C VAL A 958 -6.68 12.22 -11.59
N ILE A 959 -6.61 12.93 -12.72
CA ILE A 959 -6.32 14.36 -12.80
C ILE A 959 -7.44 15.05 -13.59
N MET A 960 -8.25 15.87 -12.91
CA MET A 960 -9.20 16.75 -13.58
C MET A 960 -8.49 17.89 -14.31
N LEU A 961 -8.79 18.02 -15.61
CA LEU A 961 -8.18 18.97 -16.52
C LEU A 961 -9.15 20.11 -16.87
N ARG A 962 -8.62 21.33 -16.88
CA ARG A 962 -9.28 22.51 -17.43
C ARG A 962 -8.79 22.74 -18.86
N ASP A 963 -9.71 22.79 -19.81
CA ASP A 963 -9.42 23.27 -21.16
C ASP A 963 -9.23 24.80 -21.14
N THR A 964 -8.15 25.29 -21.74
CA THR A 964 -7.89 26.73 -21.92
C THR A 964 -8.42 27.28 -23.24
N THR A 965 -8.81 26.44 -24.21
CA THR A 965 -9.35 26.86 -25.51
C THR A 965 -10.62 26.09 -25.89
N PRO A 966 -11.77 26.35 -25.21
CA PRO A 966 -13.02 25.61 -25.42
C PRO A 966 -13.64 25.79 -26.82
N ASP A 967 -13.27 26.85 -27.56
CA ASP A 967 -13.80 27.14 -28.89
C ASP A 967 -13.30 26.17 -29.99
N LYS A 968 -12.35 25.28 -29.68
CA LYS A 968 -11.83 24.27 -30.60
C LYS A 968 -12.45 22.90 -30.28
N ALA A 969 -12.77 22.11 -31.31
CA ALA A 969 -13.21 20.74 -31.13
C ALA A 969 -12.21 19.93 -30.26
N GLU A 970 -12.73 19.07 -29.38
CA GLU A 970 -11.92 18.17 -28.54
C GLU A 970 -11.73 16.81 -29.24
N ASP A 971 -10.50 16.28 -29.22
CA ASP A 971 -10.23 14.86 -29.52
C ASP A 971 -10.22 14.08 -28.21
N VAL A 972 -11.38 13.53 -27.86
CA VAL A 972 -11.67 12.87 -26.59
C VAL A 972 -12.20 11.46 -26.79
N GLU A 973 -11.67 10.53 -26.01
CA GLU A 973 -12.09 9.15 -26.01
C GLU A 973 -12.95 8.83 -24.78
N ALA A 974 -14.06 8.13 -24.98
CA ALA A 974 -14.88 7.66 -23.87
C ALA A 974 -14.20 6.49 -23.16
N VAL A 975 -14.23 6.50 -21.83
CA VAL A 975 -13.91 5.31 -21.02
C VAL A 975 -14.91 4.22 -21.37
N LYS A 976 -14.43 3.01 -21.67
CA LYS A 976 -15.27 1.86 -21.97
C LYS A 976 -14.89 0.69 -21.07
N ALA A 977 -15.86 0.15 -20.34
CA ALA A 977 -15.70 -1.20 -19.81
C ALA A 977 -15.56 -2.17 -21.02
N PRO A 978 -14.53 -3.02 -21.08
CA PRO A 978 -14.37 -3.99 -22.16
C PRO A 978 -15.47 -5.04 -22.08
N ALA A 979 -16.29 -5.14 -23.13
CA ALA A 979 -17.32 -6.17 -23.24
C ALA A 979 -16.72 -7.58 -23.16
N ALA A 980 -17.46 -8.55 -22.63
CA ALA A 980 -17.01 -9.94 -22.50
C ALA A 980 -16.48 -10.50 -23.82
N ALA A 981 -15.26 -11.02 -23.77
CA ALA A 981 -14.65 -11.80 -24.83
C ALA A 981 -15.46 -13.11 -25.05
N GLY A 982 -16.51 -12.99 -25.86
CA GLY A 982 -17.54 -13.99 -26.11
C GLY A 982 -18.63 -13.46 -27.05
N ALA A 983 -19.04 -12.20 -26.92
CA ALA A 983 -20.11 -11.61 -27.73
C ALA A 983 -19.77 -11.46 -29.23
N GLU A 984 -18.48 -11.44 -29.62
CA GLU A 984 -18.08 -11.35 -31.03
C GLU A 984 -17.90 -12.72 -31.73
N ASN A 985 -18.03 -13.84 -31.01
CA ASN A 985 -17.83 -15.20 -31.56
C ASN A 985 -19.02 -16.17 -31.37
N GLU A 986 -20.08 -15.77 -30.68
CA GLU A 986 -21.38 -16.40 -30.88
C GLU A 986 -22.05 -15.76 -32.10
N ALA A 987 -22.46 -16.58 -33.07
CA ALA A 987 -23.28 -16.09 -34.17
C ALA A 987 -24.61 -15.57 -33.63
N ASP A 988 -25.13 -14.48 -34.20
CA ASP A 988 -26.43 -13.92 -33.82
C ASP A 988 -27.49 -15.03 -33.72
N PRO A 989 -28.30 -15.07 -32.65
CA PRO A 989 -29.35 -16.07 -32.52
C PRO A 989 -30.26 -15.97 -33.76
N PRO A 990 -30.57 -17.10 -34.42
CA PRO A 990 -31.37 -17.09 -35.63
C PRO A 990 -32.71 -16.41 -35.35
N GLN A 991 -33.12 -15.51 -36.24
CA GLN A 991 -34.38 -14.79 -36.09
C GLN A 991 -35.55 -15.77 -35.89
N PRO A 992 -36.58 -15.40 -35.10
CA PRO A 992 -37.73 -16.27 -34.88
C PRO A 992 -38.29 -16.76 -36.20
N PHE A 993 -38.38 -18.09 -36.35
CA PHE A 993 -38.85 -18.71 -37.58
C PHE A 993 -40.33 -18.35 -37.80
N GLU A 994 -40.59 -17.47 -38.76
CA GLU A 994 -41.94 -17.18 -39.24
C GLU A 994 -42.46 -18.41 -40.01
N TRP A 995 -43.27 -19.22 -39.32
CA TRP A 995 -43.99 -20.32 -39.95
C TRP A 995 -45.21 -19.79 -40.72
N GLU A 996 -45.08 -19.68 -42.04
CA GLU A 996 -46.24 -19.53 -42.91
C GLU A 996 -46.96 -20.88 -43.08
N PRO A 997 -48.29 -20.96 -42.86
CA PRO A 997 -49.06 -22.17 -43.17
C PRO A 997 -49.09 -22.42 -44.69
N PRO A 998 -48.97 -23.67 -45.16
CA PRO A 998 -49.20 -24.00 -46.57
C PRO A 998 -50.67 -23.73 -46.95
N GLN A 999 -50.87 -23.17 -48.14
CA GLN A 999 -52.18 -22.95 -48.78
C GLN A 999 -52.82 -24.25 -49.28
#